data_AF-A0A961GXH4-F1
#
_entry.id   AF-A0A961GXH4-F1
#
_cell.length_a   1.000
_cell.length_b   1.000
_cell.length_c   1.000
_cell.angle_alpha   90.00
_cell.angle_beta   90.00
_cell.angle_gamma   90.00
#
_symmetry.space_group_name_H-M   'P 1'
#
loop_
_entity.id
_entity.type
_entity.pdbx_description
1 polymer ?
#
loop_
_entity_poly.entity_id
_entity_poly.type
_entity_poly.pdbx_seq_one_letter_code
_entity_poly.pdbx_strand_id
1 'polypeptide(L)'
;MTAPEDARPHHTHAARPGAAATLERDPGMPASTWRLRSDAWEYLRFAIKRLERGGGEPGELAADSEVWRSLRTLETVEVYWAGFGRRYVVAISELLQAGEYRDALELIGRVVRRIRGSSNPEDGHEIAPDPSHDGERPEFEPDDDPRPRFEVLVVDETTEAERDLMRAELRQLRSPADAFVYDYVIVPSADDAIAAALTNPNILSVVVRPGFTERTKQRLSRDLSEAIALAHAEATCAPTPAGSPLSAVRRVLSLAETLNAIRPELDLYLMAGAHIEDLAGALSRRFRRVFRREDQLELHLSLLRRVSHLYDTPFFSAIQDHARRPVGVFHALPVARGGSVVGSKWITDLAEFYGLNLLLAETSATSGGLDSLLAPTGTIKKAQDLAARAFGAKQTFFVTNGTSTANKIVHQALVSPNEVVMVDRNCHKSHHHAVMLTGARPAYLEAYPLNDFAFYGAVPLNRIKQLLLEYRAAGRLDEVRMVTLTNCTFDGIVYDPERVMAECLAIKPDLVFLWDEAWFAFAAFHPVTRRRTAMAAAKRLEERLKTSAHAAAYHEQQERLFDAAGAPAPDEVWLEERLIPAPDARIRVYATQSTHKTLTSLRQGSMIHVYDQDWVRDAQDPFHEAFMTHTTTSPNYQILTSLDLGRRQVELEGFELVQRQLDLATSLAQSIARHPLLRRTFKVLTAHDLIPGEHRTVGRPMPLRDGLSSMWQAWAEDEFVIDPSRITVEITRTGVDGDTFKHDYLMDRYGVQVNKTSRNTVLFMTNIGTSRSAIAYLIEVLVKLAERFEEAREQSDPDLPLPGEEPMPPLPDFSSFSPAYATDASLPDGDLRAAFYRGQRRAAIEHVMPAELAERVARGEQPVSAGFVTPYPPGFPVLVPGQVITREVLDFMAVLDTREIHGYDAARGYRVLK
;
A
#
# COMPACT_ATOMS: atom_id res chain seq x y z
N MET A 1 24.25 64.33 40.96
CA MET A 1 25.29 64.88 40.07
C MET A 1 25.23 64.06 38.79
N THR A 2 24.35 64.46 37.85
CA THR A 2 24.59 65.33 36.67
C THR A 2 25.33 64.61 35.54
N ALA A 3 24.62 64.43 34.42
CA ALA A 3 25.03 63.90 33.11
C ALA A 3 26.05 64.82 32.39
N PRO A 4 26.60 64.46 31.19
CA PRO A 4 25.87 64.52 29.89
C PRO A 4 26.16 63.30 28.94
N GLU A 5 25.31 62.93 27.95
CA GLU A 5 25.25 63.36 26.51
C GLU A 5 26.64 63.37 25.81
N ASP A 6 26.92 62.81 24.61
CA ASP A 6 26.16 62.81 23.34
C ASP A 6 26.84 61.94 22.23
N ALA A 7 26.15 61.77 21.10
CA ALA A 7 26.63 61.52 19.72
C ALA A 7 27.08 60.12 19.23
N ARG A 8 26.23 59.49 18.38
CA ARG A 8 26.58 58.41 17.42
C ARG A 8 26.92 59.00 16.05
N PRO A 9 27.95 58.52 15.32
CA PRO A 9 28.14 58.87 13.92
C PRO A 9 27.59 57.81 12.95
N HIS A 10 27.02 58.31 11.87
CA HIS A 10 26.65 57.58 10.65
C HIS A 10 27.87 56.92 9.97
N HIS A 11 27.75 55.65 9.58
CA HIS A 11 28.63 55.03 8.59
C HIS A 11 27.83 54.29 7.51
N THR A 12 27.67 55.00 6.39
CA THR A 12 27.71 54.55 4.99
C THR A 12 27.78 53.04 4.73
N HIS A 13 26.74 52.52 4.06
CA HIS A 13 26.72 51.24 3.37
C HIS A 13 27.77 51.18 2.26
N ALA A 14 28.83 50.40 2.48
CA ALA A 14 29.67 49.86 1.41
C ALA A 14 29.27 48.40 1.19
N ALA A 15 28.78 48.10 -0.03
CA ALA A 15 28.43 46.76 -0.48
C ALA A 15 29.67 45.85 -0.44
N ARG A 16 29.58 44.72 0.27
CA ARG A 16 30.55 43.61 0.15
C ARG A 16 30.08 42.67 -0.97
N PRO A 17 30.90 42.39 -1.98
CA PRO A 17 30.64 41.32 -2.94
C PRO A 17 31.11 39.98 -2.37
N GLY A 18 30.37 38.91 -2.65
CA GLY A 18 30.86 37.53 -2.59
C GLY A 18 30.82 36.84 -1.22
N ALA A 19 29.62 36.66 -0.65
CA ALA A 19 29.39 35.51 0.23
C ALA A 19 29.02 34.34 -0.68
N ALA A 20 30.01 33.52 -1.06
CA ALA A 20 29.74 32.20 -1.62
C ALA A 20 28.88 31.46 -0.59
N ALA A 21 27.63 31.14 -0.97
CA ALA A 21 26.79 30.26 -0.20
C ALA A 21 27.56 28.94 -0.04
N THR A 22 28.11 28.70 1.14
CA THR A 22 28.66 27.40 1.50
C THR A 22 27.50 26.43 1.52
N LEU A 23 27.31 25.76 0.39
CA LEU A 23 26.42 24.60 0.25
C LEU A 23 26.74 23.64 1.40
N GLU A 24 25.71 23.21 2.12
CA GLU A 24 25.83 22.15 3.12
C GLU A 24 26.63 20.98 2.53
N ARG A 25 27.51 20.39 3.35
CA ARG A 25 28.24 19.17 2.98
C ARG A 25 27.21 18.11 2.57
N ASP A 26 27.40 17.55 1.38
CA ASP A 26 26.56 16.47 0.83
C ASP A 26 26.50 15.30 1.83
N PRO A 27 25.32 14.98 2.39
CA PRO A 27 25.18 13.94 3.40
C PRO A 27 25.38 12.51 2.86
N GLY A 28 25.50 12.30 1.54
CA GLY A 28 25.58 10.97 0.89
C GLY A 28 24.26 10.59 0.20
N MET A 29 24.13 9.34 -0.30
CA MET A 29 22.96 8.89 -1.07
C MET A 29 21.61 9.16 -0.35
N PRO A 30 20.70 9.98 -0.91
CA PRO A 30 19.46 10.43 -0.25
C PRO A 30 18.34 9.37 -0.23
N ALA A 31 17.27 9.62 0.54
CA ALA A 31 16.17 8.67 0.81
C ALA A 31 15.29 8.32 -0.40
N SER A 32 14.97 9.29 -1.27
CA SER A 32 14.18 9.07 -2.50
C SER A 32 15.11 9.03 -3.72
N THR A 33 15.90 7.96 -3.80
CA THR A 33 17.01 7.84 -4.75
C THR A 33 16.56 7.82 -6.21
N TRP A 34 15.48 7.12 -6.52
CA TRP A 34 14.91 7.05 -7.87
C TRP A 34 14.49 8.42 -8.40
N ARG A 35 13.70 9.16 -7.61
CA ARG A 35 13.21 10.49 -7.99
C ARG A 35 14.37 11.42 -8.24
N LEU A 36 15.30 11.47 -7.30
CA LEU A 36 16.46 12.32 -7.39
C LEU A 36 17.37 11.93 -8.58
N ARG A 37 17.51 10.63 -8.88
CA ARG A 37 18.22 10.16 -10.08
C ARG A 37 17.57 10.71 -11.35
N SER A 38 16.25 10.54 -11.49
CA SER A 38 15.50 11.02 -12.65
C SER A 38 15.58 12.55 -12.78
N ASP A 39 15.36 13.27 -11.68
CA ASP A 39 15.37 14.74 -11.64
C ASP A 39 16.77 15.29 -11.95
N ALA A 40 17.84 14.65 -11.45
CA ALA A 40 19.21 15.04 -11.75
C ALA A 40 19.55 14.85 -13.24
N TRP A 41 19.19 13.72 -13.85
CA TRP A 41 19.42 13.50 -15.28
C TRP A 41 18.63 14.47 -16.17
N GLU A 42 17.37 14.75 -15.82
CA GLU A 42 16.57 15.73 -16.56
C GLU A 42 17.09 17.16 -16.39
N TYR A 43 17.50 17.54 -15.17
CA TYR A 43 18.12 18.83 -14.90
C TYR A 43 19.41 19.02 -15.68
N LEU A 44 20.30 18.02 -15.67
CA LEU A 44 21.54 18.06 -16.45
C LEU A 44 21.25 18.24 -17.94
N ARG A 45 20.29 17.50 -18.48
CA ARG A 45 19.89 17.65 -19.89
C ARG A 45 19.41 19.07 -20.19
N PHE A 46 18.58 19.64 -19.32
CA PHE A 46 18.05 20.99 -19.48
C PHE A 46 19.15 22.06 -19.38
N ALA A 47 19.96 22.01 -18.33
CA ALA A 47 21.02 22.98 -18.05
C ALA A 47 22.08 22.98 -19.16
N ILE A 48 22.58 21.80 -19.56
CA ILE A 48 23.61 21.68 -20.60
C ILE A 48 23.06 22.09 -21.98
N LYS A 49 21.81 21.76 -22.30
CA LYS A 49 21.17 22.22 -23.53
C LYS A 49 21.02 23.74 -23.59
N ARG A 50 20.81 24.40 -22.45
CA ARG A 50 20.78 25.87 -22.37
C ARG A 50 22.17 26.47 -22.61
N LEU A 51 23.22 25.88 -22.04
CA LEU A 51 24.60 26.33 -22.24
C LEU A 51 25.08 26.16 -23.69
N GLU A 52 24.72 25.03 -24.32
CA GLU A 52 25.04 24.75 -25.74
C GLU A 52 24.38 25.77 -26.69
N ARG A 53 23.12 26.15 -26.43
CA ARG A 53 22.38 27.14 -27.24
C ARG A 53 22.74 28.60 -26.94
N GLY A 54 23.18 28.88 -25.73
CA GLY A 54 23.42 30.23 -25.22
C GLY A 54 24.74 30.86 -25.63
N GLY A 55 25.65 30.12 -26.27
CA GLY A 55 27.02 30.58 -26.52
C GLY A 55 27.77 30.91 -25.22
N GLY A 56 27.47 30.16 -24.14
CA GLY A 56 27.90 30.48 -22.78
C GLY A 56 29.42 30.60 -22.67
N GLU A 57 29.89 31.66 -22.00
CA GLU A 57 31.30 31.74 -21.63
C GLU A 57 31.63 30.60 -20.65
N PRO A 58 32.83 29.99 -20.72
CA PRO A 58 33.26 28.88 -19.85
C PRO A 58 33.06 29.11 -18.33
N GLY A 59 32.94 30.37 -17.90
CA GLY A 59 32.69 30.75 -16.51
C GLY A 59 31.27 30.49 -15.98
N GLU A 60 30.24 30.33 -16.83
CA GLU A 60 28.85 30.13 -16.38
C GLU A 60 28.64 28.75 -15.74
N LEU A 61 29.25 27.70 -16.28
CA LEU A 61 29.21 26.35 -15.70
C LEU A 61 29.99 26.25 -14.38
N ALA A 62 31.11 26.97 -14.27
CA ALA A 62 31.89 27.05 -13.02
C ALA A 62 31.11 27.78 -11.91
N ALA A 63 30.16 28.64 -12.28
CA ALA A 63 29.26 29.32 -11.36
C ALA A 63 27.99 28.51 -11.02
N ASP A 64 27.55 27.58 -11.89
CA ASP A 64 26.37 26.75 -11.63
C ASP A 64 26.68 25.58 -10.69
N SER A 65 26.50 25.84 -9.39
CA SER A 65 26.73 24.83 -8.35
C SER A 65 25.81 23.62 -8.43
N GLU A 66 24.65 23.74 -9.09
CA GLU A 66 23.62 22.69 -9.13
C GLU A 66 23.95 21.60 -10.15
N VAL A 67 24.60 21.96 -11.27
CA VAL A 67 25.12 20.96 -12.24
C VAL A 67 26.14 20.05 -11.56
N TRP A 68 27.14 20.63 -10.88
CA TRP A 68 28.17 19.87 -10.17
C TRP A 68 27.61 19.07 -8.99
N ARG A 69 26.58 19.59 -8.32
CA ARG A 69 25.84 18.87 -7.28
C ARG A 69 25.14 17.64 -7.87
N SER A 70 24.42 17.81 -8.98
CA SER A 70 23.72 16.72 -9.68
C SER A 70 24.69 15.63 -10.13
N LEU A 71 25.85 15.98 -10.69
CA LEU A 71 26.89 15.01 -11.07
C LEU A 71 27.44 14.23 -9.89
N ARG A 72 27.79 14.89 -8.76
CA ARG A 72 28.27 14.20 -7.55
C ARG A 72 27.22 13.24 -6.98
N THR A 73 25.97 13.67 -6.98
CA THR A 73 24.86 12.83 -6.53
C THR A 73 24.70 11.62 -7.45
N LEU A 74 24.68 11.81 -8.77
CA LEU A 74 24.59 10.71 -9.75
C LEU A 74 25.78 9.76 -9.65
N GLU A 75 26.99 10.26 -9.39
CA GLU A 75 28.19 9.44 -9.20
C GLU A 75 28.03 8.44 -8.04
N THR A 76 27.35 8.87 -6.96
CA THR A 76 27.04 8.04 -5.78
C THR A 76 25.89 7.08 -6.05
N VAL A 77 24.93 7.50 -6.88
CA VAL A 77 23.69 6.76 -7.12
C VAL A 77 23.87 5.68 -8.18
N GLU A 78 24.45 6.00 -9.34
CA GLU A 78 24.54 5.11 -10.51
C GLU A 78 25.28 3.78 -10.25
N VAL A 79 26.00 3.62 -9.14
CA VAL A 79 26.61 2.33 -8.77
C VAL A 79 25.57 1.23 -8.49
N TYR A 80 24.33 1.60 -8.16
CA TYR A 80 23.25 0.67 -7.86
C TYR A 80 22.25 0.47 -9.03
N TRP A 81 22.55 1.01 -10.22
CA TRP A 81 21.74 0.84 -11.44
C TRP A 81 22.58 0.26 -12.58
N ALA A 82 21.92 -0.47 -13.48
CA ALA A 82 22.56 -0.98 -14.67
C ALA A 82 22.67 0.08 -15.80
N GLY A 83 23.59 -0.13 -16.73
CA GLY A 83 23.70 0.65 -17.98
C GLY A 83 24.78 1.73 -17.94
N PHE A 84 24.61 2.77 -17.14
CA PHE A 84 25.47 3.96 -17.21
C PHE A 84 26.57 3.93 -16.13
N GLY A 85 26.23 3.69 -14.86
CA GLY A 85 27.24 3.49 -13.82
C GLY A 85 28.14 4.71 -13.57
N ARG A 86 29.06 4.57 -12.61
CA ARG A 86 29.92 5.67 -12.16
C ARG A 86 30.83 6.24 -13.27
N ARG A 87 31.41 5.37 -14.10
CA ARG A 87 32.34 5.77 -15.19
C ARG A 87 31.65 6.69 -16.20
N TYR A 88 30.36 6.50 -16.45
CA TYR A 88 29.61 7.33 -17.39
C TYR A 88 29.36 8.74 -16.85
N VAL A 89 29.04 8.86 -15.56
CA VAL A 89 28.91 10.17 -14.89
C VAL A 89 30.24 10.91 -14.88
N VAL A 90 31.35 10.20 -14.61
CA VAL A 90 32.71 10.78 -14.64
C VAL A 90 33.07 11.25 -16.05
N ALA A 91 32.79 10.45 -17.09
CA ALA A 91 33.04 10.85 -18.47
C ALA A 91 32.25 12.12 -18.86
N ILE A 92 30.99 12.23 -18.45
CA ILE A 92 30.20 13.45 -18.66
C ILE A 92 30.82 14.62 -17.89
N SER A 93 31.25 14.41 -16.65
CA SER A 93 31.94 15.43 -15.86
C SER A 93 33.21 15.92 -16.56
N GLU A 94 34.02 15.03 -17.13
CA GLU A 94 35.23 15.38 -17.87
C GLU A 94 34.94 16.18 -19.14
N LEU A 95 33.94 15.76 -19.94
CA LEU A 95 33.49 16.51 -21.13
C LEU A 95 33.03 17.92 -20.76
N LEU A 96 32.29 18.06 -19.65
CA LEU A 96 31.83 19.35 -19.16
C LEU A 96 32.97 20.25 -18.68
N GLN A 97 34.02 19.68 -18.06
CA GLN A 97 35.24 20.43 -17.70
C GLN A 97 36.03 20.86 -18.93
N ALA A 98 36.01 20.06 -20.00
CA ALA A 98 36.65 20.36 -21.28
C ALA A 98 35.86 21.36 -22.14
N GLY A 99 34.62 21.69 -21.77
CA GLY A 99 33.74 22.57 -22.55
C GLY A 99 33.05 21.88 -23.74
N GLU A 100 33.09 20.55 -23.80
CA GLU A 100 32.49 19.72 -24.86
C GLU A 100 31.00 19.46 -24.58
N TYR A 101 30.19 20.52 -24.59
CA TYR A 101 28.77 20.47 -24.20
C TYR A 101 27.90 19.60 -25.12
N ARG A 102 28.24 19.54 -26.41
CA ARG A 102 27.48 18.77 -27.40
C ARG A 102 27.58 17.27 -27.13
N ASP A 103 28.79 16.78 -26.90
CA ASP A 103 29.05 15.36 -26.65
C ASP A 103 28.51 14.94 -25.28
N ALA A 104 28.65 15.82 -24.27
CA ALA A 104 28.00 15.62 -22.97
C ALA A 104 26.46 15.54 -23.11
N LEU A 105 25.85 16.41 -23.93
CA LEU A 105 24.40 16.39 -24.16
C LEU A 105 23.93 15.12 -24.88
N GLU A 106 24.74 14.56 -25.77
CA GLU A 106 24.43 13.29 -26.44
C GLU A 106 24.41 12.14 -25.43
N LEU A 107 25.43 12.03 -24.58
CA LEU A 107 25.50 11.02 -23.53
C LEU A 107 24.32 11.15 -22.55
N ILE A 108 24.07 12.35 -22.03
CA ILE A 108 22.91 12.62 -21.14
C ILE A 108 21.59 12.27 -21.86
N GLY A 109 21.49 12.59 -23.16
CA GLY A 109 20.31 12.31 -23.96
C GLY A 109 19.97 10.82 -24.06
N ARG A 110 20.99 9.95 -24.16
CA ARG A 110 20.81 8.48 -24.13
C ARG A 110 20.23 8.02 -22.80
N VAL A 111 20.78 8.51 -21.68
CA VAL A 111 20.27 8.18 -20.33
C VAL A 111 18.81 8.57 -20.16
N VAL A 112 18.47 9.82 -20.52
CA VAL A 112 17.09 10.31 -20.36
C VAL A 112 16.13 9.54 -21.27
N ARG A 113 16.54 9.14 -22.47
CA ARG A 113 15.72 8.26 -23.32
C ARG A 113 15.52 6.89 -22.69
N ARG A 114 16.57 6.25 -22.17
CA ARG A 114 16.47 4.93 -21.51
C ARG A 114 15.62 4.98 -20.23
N ILE A 115 15.72 6.05 -19.44
CA ILE A 115 14.86 6.26 -18.24
C ILE A 115 13.40 6.48 -18.63
N ARG A 116 13.12 7.14 -19.77
CA ARG A 116 11.76 7.34 -20.28
C ARG A 116 11.19 6.13 -21.02
N GLY A 117 12.06 5.29 -21.59
CA GLY A 117 11.73 4.13 -22.42
C GLY A 117 11.15 2.93 -21.67
N SER A 118 11.14 2.95 -20.34
CA SER A 118 10.22 2.13 -19.56
C SER A 118 8.84 2.82 -19.59
N SER A 119 7.93 2.33 -20.44
CA SER A 119 6.48 2.63 -20.52
C SER A 119 6.00 3.84 -21.36
N ASN A 120 6.16 3.81 -22.70
CA ASN A 120 5.06 4.23 -23.59
C ASN A 120 5.24 3.77 -25.05
N PRO A 121 4.20 3.22 -25.74
CA PRO A 121 4.27 2.85 -27.16
C PRO A 121 4.00 4.01 -28.15
N GLU A 122 3.80 5.26 -27.70
CA GLU A 122 3.25 6.32 -28.57
C GLU A 122 4.27 7.25 -29.25
N ASP A 123 5.56 7.22 -28.92
CA ASP A 123 6.56 8.05 -29.64
C ASP A 123 7.12 7.34 -30.89
N GLY A 124 6.22 6.98 -31.79
CA GLY A 124 6.55 6.54 -33.15
C GLY A 124 6.79 7.72 -34.09
N HIS A 125 7.84 8.51 -33.88
CA HIS A 125 8.35 9.44 -34.90
C HIS A 125 9.88 9.61 -34.84
N GLU A 126 10.55 8.89 -35.76
CA GLU A 126 11.74 9.24 -36.55
C GLU A 126 12.86 10.10 -35.92
N ILE A 127 14.04 9.50 -35.72
CA ILE A 127 15.32 9.91 -36.36
C ILE A 127 16.14 8.64 -36.61
N ALA A 128 16.44 8.30 -37.87
CA ALA A 128 17.37 7.22 -38.19
C ALA A 128 18.81 7.61 -37.75
N PRO A 129 19.59 6.72 -37.11
CA PRO A 129 20.97 7.04 -36.75
C PRO A 129 21.88 7.16 -37.98
N ASP A 130 22.77 8.15 -37.96
CA ASP A 130 23.88 8.30 -38.90
C ASP A 130 24.91 7.16 -38.69
N PRO A 131 25.25 6.34 -39.69
CA PRO A 131 26.17 5.19 -39.54
C PRO A 131 27.64 5.56 -39.32
N SER A 132 28.00 6.85 -39.25
CA SER A 132 29.40 7.30 -39.32
C SER A 132 30.14 7.46 -37.98
N HIS A 133 29.58 7.01 -36.85
CA HIS A 133 30.20 7.12 -35.51
C HIS A 133 30.27 5.81 -34.71
N ASP A 134 30.42 4.66 -35.38
CA ASP A 134 30.62 3.34 -34.74
C ASP A 134 32.10 2.93 -34.63
N GLY A 135 32.96 3.87 -34.25
CA GLY A 135 34.35 3.63 -33.91
C GLY A 135 34.64 4.10 -32.49
N GLU A 136 34.97 3.16 -31.60
CA GLU A 136 35.51 3.39 -30.24
C GLU A 136 34.49 3.65 -29.11
N ARG A 137 33.81 2.59 -28.65
CA ARG A 137 33.62 2.21 -27.21
C ARG A 137 32.70 0.97 -27.11
N PRO A 138 33.21 -0.24 -26.83
CA PRO A 138 32.41 -1.49 -26.77
C PRO A 138 31.46 -1.59 -25.55
N GLU A 139 31.23 -0.50 -24.82
CA GLU A 139 30.52 -0.51 -23.54
C GLU A 139 29.00 -0.23 -23.67
N PHE A 140 28.49 0.32 -24.78
CA PHE A 140 27.13 0.84 -24.86
C PHE A 140 26.28 0.15 -25.93
N GLU A 141 25.18 -0.50 -25.52
CA GLU A 141 24.22 -1.16 -26.43
C GLU A 141 23.33 -0.15 -27.16
N PRO A 142 22.83 -0.49 -28.36
CA PRO A 142 21.73 0.26 -28.98
C PRO A 142 20.48 0.16 -28.09
N ASP A 143 19.87 1.29 -27.75
CA ASP A 143 18.63 1.35 -26.95
C ASP A 143 17.40 0.77 -27.69
N ASP A 144 17.55 0.34 -28.95
CA ASP A 144 16.45 0.02 -29.89
C ASP A 144 15.87 -1.41 -29.78
N ASP A 145 16.41 -2.29 -28.91
CA ASP A 145 15.80 -3.62 -28.69
C ASP A 145 14.43 -3.48 -27.98
N PRO A 146 13.32 -3.96 -28.59
CA PRO A 146 11.98 -3.77 -28.05
C PRO A 146 11.64 -4.75 -26.91
N ARG A 147 12.50 -5.73 -26.60
CA ARG A 147 12.22 -6.73 -25.56
C ARG A 147 12.19 -6.09 -24.16
N PRO A 148 11.34 -6.58 -23.25
CA PRO A 148 11.30 -6.08 -21.88
C PRO A 148 12.64 -6.31 -21.18
N ARG A 149 13.08 -5.31 -20.42
CA ARG A 149 14.37 -5.30 -19.71
C ARG A 149 14.18 -5.43 -18.20
N PHE A 150 15.11 -6.11 -17.53
CA PHE A 150 15.21 -6.14 -16.06
C PHE A 150 16.67 -6.12 -15.60
N GLU A 151 16.91 -5.96 -14.31
CA GLU A 151 18.26 -5.92 -13.74
C GLU A 151 18.51 -7.11 -12.80
N VAL A 152 19.76 -7.57 -12.76
CA VAL A 152 20.22 -8.65 -11.88
C VAL A 152 21.31 -8.10 -10.97
N LEU A 153 21.06 -8.14 -9.66
CA LEU A 153 22.02 -7.71 -8.66
C LEU A 153 23.05 -8.82 -8.44
N VAL A 154 24.32 -8.53 -8.64
CA VAL A 154 25.44 -9.44 -8.38
C VAL A 154 26.20 -8.91 -7.18
N VAL A 155 26.29 -9.71 -6.13
CA VAL A 155 27.00 -9.35 -4.89
C VAL A 155 28.35 -10.05 -4.89
N ASP A 156 29.41 -9.31 -5.24
CA ASP A 156 30.80 -9.81 -5.26
C ASP A 156 31.82 -8.64 -5.20
N GLU A 157 32.91 -8.84 -4.47
CA GLU A 157 34.03 -7.90 -4.50
C GLU A 157 34.86 -8.14 -5.77
N THR A 158 34.71 -7.26 -6.76
CA THR A 158 35.32 -7.38 -8.09
C THR A 158 36.07 -6.11 -8.48
N THR A 159 37.20 -6.30 -9.18
CA THR A 159 37.92 -5.24 -9.88
C THR A 159 37.13 -4.75 -11.10
N GLU A 160 37.45 -3.57 -11.62
CA GLU A 160 36.75 -3.01 -12.79
C GLU A 160 36.88 -3.91 -14.02
N ALA A 161 38.08 -4.44 -14.30
CA ALA A 161 38.32 -5.35 -15.42
C ALA A 161 37.48 -6.64 -15.32
N GLU A 162 37.30 -7.18 -14.11
CA GLU A 162 36.44 -8.36 -13.90
C GLU A 162 34.97 -8.04 -14.16
N ARG A 163 34.49 -6.84 -13.80
CA ARG A 163 33.10 -6.43 -14.08
C ARG A 163 32.85 -6.31 -15.58
N ASP A 164 33.79 -5.73 -16.32
CA ASP A 164 33.68 -5.59 -17.77
C ASP A 164 33.71 -6.97 -18.45
N LEU A 165 34.54 -7.89 -17.95
CA LEU A 165 34.55 -9.28 -18.39
C LEU A 165 33.19 -9.97 -18.14
N MET A 166 32.63 -9.85 -16.92
CA MET A 166 31.33 -10.45 -16.59
C MET A 166 30.20 -9.91 -17.48
N ARG A 167 30.23 -8.61 -17.82
CA ARG A 167 29.28 -7.99 -18.75
C ARG A 167 29.47 -8.50 -20.18
N ALA A 168 30.72 -8.66 -20.63
CA ALA A 168 31.03 -9.21 -21.94
C ALA A 168 30.59 -10.68 -22.07
N GLU A 169 30.85 -11.50 -21.05
CA GLU A 169 30.39 -12.91 -20.98
C GLU A 169 28.86 -13.00 -21.01
N LEU A 170 28.18 -12.16 -20.23
CA LEU A 170 26.72 -12.06 -20.27
C LEU A 170 26.20 -11.77 -21.70
N ARG A 171 26.82 -10.82 -22.40
CA ARG A 171 26.42 -10.46 -23.76
C ARG A 171 26.59 -11.62 -24.74
N GLN A 172 27.64 -12.43 -24.57
CA GLN A 172 27.87 -13.62 -25.41
C GLN A 172 26.82 -14.72 -25.20
N LEU A 173 26.19 -14.77 -24.02
CA LEU A 173 25.14 -15.75 -23.72
C LEU A 173 23.77 -15.36 -24.30
N ARG A 174 23.55 -14.08 -24.62
CA ARG A 174 22.26 -13.58 -25.11
C ARG A 174 21.94 -14.15 -26.49
N SER A 175 20.68 -14.53 -26.65
CA SER A 175 20.11 -15.01 -27.90
C SER A 175 18.97 -14.09 -28.37
N PRO A 176 18.74 -13.95 -29.69
CA PRO A 176 17.52 -13.34 -30.22
C PRO A 176 16.23 -14.07 -29.79
N ALA A 177 16.33 -15.35 -29.38
CA ALA A 177 15.20 -16.13 -28.89
C ALA A 177 14.83 -15.83 -27.42
N ASP A 178 15.67 -15.09 -26.70
CA ASP A 178 15.39 -14.74 -25.30
C ASP A 178 14.20 -13.78 -25.23
N ALA A 179 13.23 -14.11 -24.38
CA ALA A 179 12.03 -13.29 -24.19
C ALA A 179 12.28 -11.97 -23.45
N PHE A 180 13.41 -11.86 -22.76
CA PHE A 180 13.78 -10.73 -21.91
C PHE A 180 15.26 -10.41 -22.06
N VAL A 181 15.61 -9.16 -21.83
CA VAL A 181 17.00 -8.70 -21.76
C VAL A 181 17.32 -8.30 -20.33
N TYR A 182 18.51 -8.60 -19.84
CA TYR A 182 18.91 -8.15 -18.50
C TYR A 182 20.35 -7.71 -18.41
N ASP A 183 20.61 -6.78 -17.51
CA ASP A 183 21.93 -6.24 -17.22
C ASP A 183 22.33 -6.48 -15.75
N TYR A 184 23.65 -6.48 -15.48
CA TYR A 184 24.18 -6.64 -14.14
C TYR A 184 24.36 -5.31 -13.39
N VAL A 185 23.85 -5.28 -12.16
CA VAL A 185 24.22 -4.32 -11.11
C VAL A 185 25.20 -5.03 -10.19
N ILE A 186 26.48 -4.64 -10.17
CA ILE A 186 27.51 -5.35 -9.40
C ILE A 186 27.93 -4.52 -8.19
N VAL A 187 27.72 -5.07 -7.00
CA VAL A 187 28.01 -4.40 -5.72
C VAL A 187 28.98 -5.22 -4.84
N PRO A 188 29.90 -4.57 -4.11
CA PRO A 188 31.00 -5.26 -3.42
C PRO A 188 30.68 -5.69 -1.98
N SER A 189 29.55 -5.26 -1.41
CA SER A 189 29.22 -5.50 -0.01
C SER A 189 27.76 -5.85 0.26
N ALA A 190 27.48 -6.42 1.44
CA ALA A 190 26.12 -6.71 1.90
C ALA A 190 25.32 -5.41 2.10
N ASP A 191 25.90 -4.40 2.74
CA ASP A 191 25.27 -3.08 2.90
C ASP A 191 24.91 -2.46 1.53
N ASP A 192 25.79 -2.60 0.52
CA ASP A 192 25.52 -2.12 -0.84
C ASP A 192 24.41 -2.91 -1.55
N ALA A 193 24.32 -4.22 -1.30
CA ALA A 193 23.25 -5.05 -1.84
C ALA A 193 21.88 -4.68 -1.24
N ILE A 194 21.84 -4.38 0.06
CA ILE A 194 20.63 -3.89 0.74
C ILE A 194 20.26 -2.50 0.22
N ALA A 195 21.23 -1.60 0.06
CA ALA A 195 21.01 -0.29 -0.54
C ALA A 195 20.41 -0.40 -1.95
N ALA A 196 20.96 -1.29 -2.80
CA ALA A 196 20.42 -1.55 -4.14
C ALA A 196 18.98 -2.06 -4.07
N ALA A 197 18.68 -3.03 -3.20
CA ALA A 197 17.36 -3.61 -3.07
C ALA A 197 16.31 -2.61 -2.53
N LEU A 198 16.72 -1.65 -1.70
CA LEU A 198 15.86 -0.59 -1.17
C LEU A 198 15.65 0.60 -2.13
N THR A 199 16.46 0.73 -3.19
CA THR A 199 16.46 1.95 -4.02
C THR A 199 16.25 1.70 -5.51
N ASN A 200 16.67 0.54 -6.03
CA ASN A 200 16.53 0.19 -7.43
C ASN A 200 15.37 -0.80 -7.65
N PRO A 201 14.26 -0.34 -8.27
CA PRO A 201 13.12 -1.20 -8.53
C PRO A 201 13.29 -2.18 -9.69
N ASN A 202 14.22 -1.93 -10.62
CA ASN A 202 14.39 -2.77 -11.81
C ASN A 202 15.02 -4.13 -11.51
N ILE A 203 15.59 -4.30 -10.32
CA ILE A 203 16.20 -5.57 -9.90
C ILE A 203 15.08 -6.61 -9.76
N LEU A 204 15.16 -7.72 -10.47
CA LEU A 204 14.20 -8.84 -10.31
C LEU A 204 14.85 -10.14 -9.82
N SER A 205 16.18 -10.18 -9.73
CA SER A 205 16.92 -11.35 -9.23
C SER A 205 18.26 -10.94 -8.64
N VAL A 206 18.77 -11.77 -7.73
CA VAL A 206 20.04 -11.55 -7.05
C VAL A 206 20.93 -12.79 -7.19
N VAL A 207 22.19 -12.57 -7.54
CA VAL A 207 23.24 -13.58 -7.62
C VAL A 207 24.30 -13.26 -6.57
N VAL A 208 24.40 -14.11 -5.57
CA VAL A 208 25.38 -13.96 -4.48
C VAL A 208 26.62 -14.77 -4.80
N ARG A 209 27.81 -14.15 -4.67
CA ARG A 209 29.11 -14.83 -4.75
C ARG A 209 29.83 -14.65 -3.40
N PRO A 210 30.42 -15.68 -2.77
CA PRO A 210 30.95 -15.58 -1.40
C PRO A 210 32.07 -14.55 -1.13
N GLY A 211 32.57 -13.86 -2.16
CA GLY A 211 33.69 -12.93 -2.09
C GLY A 211 33.37 -11.54 -1.54
N PHE A 212 32.11 -11.22 -1.25
CA PHE A 212 31.72 -9.88 -0.78
C PHE A 212 32.11 -9.58 0.68
N THR A 213 32.19 -8.27 0.98
CA THR A 213 32.43 -7.73 2.33
C THR A 213 31.13 -7.37 3.04
N GLU A 214 31.09 -7.32 4.37
CA GLU A 214 29.86 -6.91 5.08
C GLU A 214 29.53 -5.43 4.86
N ARG A 215 30.51 -4.56 5.11
CA ARG A 215 30.30 -3.11 5.22
C ARG A 215 30.60 -2.40 3.92
N THR A 216 29.75 -1.43 3.59
CA THR A 216 29.96 -0.57 2.42
C THR A 216 31.21 0.29 2.59
N LYS A 217 31.89 0.55 1.46
CA LYS A 217 32.94 1.57 1.34
C LYS A 217 32.39 2.89 0.78
N GLN A 218 31.12 2.91 0.36
CA GLN A 218 30.45 4.08 -0.21
C GLN A 218 29.99 5.04 0.88
N ARG A 219 29.84 6.31 0.53
CA ARG A 219 29.24 7.33 1.41
C ARG A 219 27.71 7.30 1.24
N LEU A 220 27.03 6.73 2.23
CA LEU A 220 25.57 6.71 2.28
C LEU A 220 25.05 7.88 3.11
N SER A 221 23.83 8.33 2.83
CA SER A 221 23.17 9.25 3.76
C SER A 221 22.93 8.59 5.12
N ARG A 222 22.75 9.44 6.12
CA ARG A 222 22.37 9.01 7.46
C ARG A 222 21.09 8.17 7.43
N ASP A 223 20.06 8.64 6.73
CA ASP A 223 18.77 7.95 6.62
C ASP A 223 18.92 6.56 6.00
N LEU A 224 19.62 6.44 4.87
CA LEU A 224 19.83 5.14 4.23
C LEU A 224 20.68 4.19 5.08
N SER A 225 21.71 4.72 5.75
CA SER A 225 22.54 3.93 6.67
C SER A 225 21.72 3.37 7.84
N GLU A 226 20.81 4.18 8.40
CA GLU A 226 19.89 3.77 9.45
C GLU A 226 18.84 2.77 8.92
N ALA A 227 18.33 2.96 7.70
CA ALA A 227 17.41 2.02 7.07
C ALA A 227 18.06 0.65 6.82
N ILE A 228 19.33 0.60 6.39
CA ILE A 228 20.10 -0.64 6.26
C ILE A 228 20.27 -1.32 7.62
N ALA A 229 20.57 -0.56 8.67
CA ALA A 229 20.70 -1.10 10.03
C ALA A 229 19.39 -1.71 10.53
N LEU A 230 18.24 -1.08 10.24
CA LEU A 230 16.91 -1.61 10.56
C LEU A 230 16.61 -2.89 9.77
N ALA A 231 16.95 -2.94 8.49
CA ALA A 231 16.80 -4.14 7.67
C ALA A 231 17.61 -5.33 8.23
N HIS A 232 18.85 -5.09 8.67
CA HIS A 232 19.66 -6.11 9.36
C HIS A 232 19.03 -6.56 10.69
N ALA A 233 18.47 -5.63 11.48
CA ALA A 233 17.85 -5.95 12.77
C ALA A 233 16.58 -6.79 12.64
N GLU A 234 15.84 -6.65 11.53
CA GLU A 234 14.67 -7.49 11.23
C GLU A 234 15.02 -8.92 10.83
N ALA A 235 16.22 -9.14 10.30
CA ALA A 235 16.69 -10.48 9.97
C ALA A 235 17.04 -11.24 11.26
N THR A 236 16.36 -12.35 11.53
CA THR A 236 16.62 -13.22 12.69
C THR A 236 17.91 -14.02 12.52
N CYS A 237 19.07 -13.39 12.70
CA CYS A 237 20.35 -14.09 12.76
C CYS A 237 21.15 -13.71 14.01
N ALA A 238 21.77 -14.71 14.67
CA ALA A 238 22.65 -14.49 15.80
C ALA A 238 23.95 -13.78 15.36
N PRO A 239 24.52 -12.86 16.18
CA PRO A 239 25.72 -12.10 15.83
C PRO A 239 26.97 -12.99 15.60
N THR A 240 27.91 -12.48 14.79
CA THR A 240 29.08 -13.22 14.29
C THR A 240 30.35 -12.97 15.11
N PRO A 241 31.05 -13.99 15.61
CA PRO A 241 32.46 -13.90 16.02
C PRO A 241 33.40 -13.97 14.80
N ALA A 242 34.44 -13.14 14.75
CA ALA A 242 35.41 -13.13 13.66
C ALA A 242 36.30 -14.41 13.65
N GLY A 243 36.58 -14.98 12.46
CA GLY A 243 37.68 -15.94 12.25
C GLY A 243 37.34 -17.40 11.94
N SER A 244 36.06 -17.81 11.83
CA SER A 244 35.68 -19.19 11.45
C SER A 244 35.48 -19.36 9.93
N PRO A 245 35.80 -20.53 9.32
CA PRO A 245 35.39 -20.89 7.95
C PRO A 245 33.88 -20.80 7.73
N LEU A 246 33.08 -20.96 8.80
CA LEU A 246 31.63 -20.79 8.78
C LEU A 246 31.18 -19.31 8.66
N SER A 247 32.11 -18.35 8.80
CA SER A 247 31.77 -16.93 8.73
C SER A 247 31.24 -16.54 7.35
N ALA A 248 31.91 -16.95 6.26
CA ALA A 248 31.47 -16.64 4.89
C ALA A 248 30.08 -17.22 4.59
N VAL A 249 29.80 -18.43 5.07
CA VAL A 249 28.48 -19.07 4.93
C VAL A 249 27.41 -18.30 5.70
N ARG A 250 27.70 -17.90 6.94
CA ARG A 250 26.79 -17.09 7.75
C ARG A 250 26.52 -15.71 7.14
N ARG A 251 27.53 -15.07 6.55
CA ARG A 251 27.35 -13.79 5.80
C ARG A 251 26.36 -13.95 4.65
N VAL A 252 26.55 -14.98 3.83
CA VAL A 252 25.66 -15.31 2.70
C VAL A 252 24.23 -15.56 3.17
N LEU A 253 24.06 -16.32 4.26
CA LEU A 253 22.73 -16.60 4.83
C LEU A 253 22.07 -15.34 5.42
N SER A 254 22.82 -14.53 6.17
CA SER A 254 22.31 -13.29 6.77
C SER A 254 21.88 -12.29 5.70
N LEU A 255 22.67 -12.12 4.63
CA LEU A 255 22.28 -11.30 3.49
C LEU A 255 21.02 -11.85 2.80
N ALA A 256 20.95 -13.16 2.57
CA ALA A 256 19.78 -13.80 1.96
C ALA A 256 18.50 -13.60 2.79
N GLU A 257 18.59 -13.70 4.11
CA GLU A 257 17.46 -13.46 5.02
C GLU A 257 17.03 -12.00 5.00
N THR A 258 17.98 -11.08 5.02
CA THR A 258 17.70 -9.63 4.94
C THR A 258 17.03 -9.25 3.63
N LEU A 259 17.58 -9.71 2.49
CA LEU A 259 16.99 -9.44 1.17
C LEU A 259 15.58 -10.04 1.03
N ASN A 260 15.37 -11.25 1.53
CA ASN A 260 14.06 -11.90 1.52
C ASN A 260 13.05 -11.21 2.46
N ALA A 261 13.50 -10.58 3.55
CA ALA A 261 12.62 -9.81 4.43
C ALA A 261 12.16 -8.50 3.78
N ILE A 262 13.07 -7.77 3.12
CA ILE A 262 12.76 -6.47 2.52
C ILE A 262 12.08 -6.59 1.15
N ARG A 263 12.44 -7.58 0.34
CA ARG A 263 11.96 -7.80 -1.04
C ARG A 263 11.78 -9.30 -1.32
N PRO A 264 10.80 -9.99 -0.70
CA PRO A 264 10.56 -11.42 -0.86
C PRO A 264 10.24 -11.85 -2.31
N GLU A 265 9.88 -10.90 -3.17
CA GLU A 265 9.70 -11.13 -4.60
C GLU A 265 11.02 -11.41 -5.35
N LEU A 266 12.17 -11.02 -4.79
CA LEU A 266 13.49 -11.25 -5.38
C LEU A 266 13.96 -12.70 -5.20
N ASP A 267 14.28 -13.35 -6.33
CA ASP A 267 14.90 -14.67 -6.28
C ASP A 267 16.41 -14.58 -6.05
N LEU A 268 16.88 -15.39 -5.10
CA LEU A 268 18.26 -15.49 -4.71
C LEU A 268 18.91 -16.73 -5.35
N TYR A 269 20.02 -16.52 -6.03
CA TYR A 269 20.88 -17.55 -6.61
C TYR A 269 22.26 -17.47 -5.98
N LEU A 270 22.88 -18.62 -5.69
CA LEU A 270 24.23 -18.67 -5.14
C LEU A 270 25.19 -19.23 -6.19
N MET A 271 26.31 -18.54 -6.40
CA MET A 271 27.39 -19.04 -7.25
C MET A 271 28.60 -19.37 -6.37
N ALA A 272 28.86 -20.67 -6.19
CA ALA A 272 29.83 -21.20 -5.23
C ALA A 272 30.95 -22.02 -5.88
N GLY A 273 32.07 -22.17 -5.17
CA GLY A 273 33.25 -22.93 -5.61
C GLY A 273 33.17 -24.43 -5.29
N ALA A 274 34.32 -25.12 -5.31
CA ALA A 274 34.43 -26.59 -5.28
C ALA A 274 33.91 -27.32 -4.01
N HIS A 275 33.51 -26.60 -2.94
CA HIS A 275 32.93 -27.17 -1.71
C HIS A 275 31.39 -27.04 -1.64
N ILE A 276 30.72 -27.14 -2.79
CA ILE A 276 29.28 -26.84 -2.95
C ILE A 276 28.37 -27.81 -2.18
N GLU A 277 28.82 -29.06 -2.00
CA GLU A 277 28.08 -30.17 -1.41
C GLU A 277 27.89 -29.99 0.11
N ASP A 278 28.92 -29.49 0.79
CA ASP A 278 28.90 -29.21 2.24
C ASP A 278 28.00 -28.01 2.59
N LEU A 279 27.84 -27.08 1.64
CA LEU A 279 27.02 -25.87 1.76
C LEU A 279 25.55 -26.11 1.38
N ALA A 280 25.28 -27.03 0.45
CA ALA A 280 23.95 -27.28 -0.10
C ALA A 280 22.90 -27.63 0.97
N GLY A 281 23.26 -28.45 1.98
CA GLY A 281 22.36 -28.83 3.06
C GLY A 281 21.87 -27.66 3.91
N ALA A 282 22.75 -26.71 4.23
CA ALA A 282 22.44 -25.53 5.06
C ALA A 282 21.77 -24.39 4.28
N LEU A 283 21.98 -24.30 2.97
CA LEU A 283 21.48 -23.23 2.11
C LEU A 283 20.11 -23.49 1.46
N SER A 284 19.66 -24.76 1.48
CA SER A 284 18.59 -25.32 0.62
C SER A 284 17.17 -24.73 0.76
N ARG A 285 16.95 -23.73 1.62
CA ARG A 285 15.64 -23.06 1.78
C ARG A 285 15.62 -21.59 1.39
N ARG A 286 16.79 -20.96 1.24
CA ARG A 286 16.90 -19.50 0.97
C ARG A 286 17.27 -19.19 -0.47
N PHE A 287 18.03 -20.09 -1.10
CA PHE A 287 18.43 -19.95 -2.50
C PHE A 287 17.60 -20.86 -3.39
N ARG A 288 17.19 -20.34 -4.54
CA ARG A 288 16.39 -21.09 -5.52
C ARG A 288 17.21 -22.18 -6.21
N ARG A 289 18.48 -21.87 -6.51
CA ARG A 289 19.45 -22.80 -7.08
C ARG A 289 20.87 -22.34 -6.75
N VAL A 290 21.78 -23.31 -6.64
CA VAL A 290 23.22 -23.09 -6.46
C VAL A 290 23.93 -23.52 -7.74
N PHE A 291 24.87 -22.70 -8.22
CA PHE A 291 25.64 -22.92 -9.45
C PHE A 291 27.14 -22.94 -9.18
N ARG A 292 27.89 -23.67 -9.99
CA ARG A 292 29.35 -23.52 -10.05
C ARG A 292 29.69 -22.31 -10.92
N ARG A 293 30.92 -21.79 -10.77
CA ARG A 293 31.39 -20.65 -11.59
C ARG A 293 31.38 -20.93 -13.10
N GLU A 294 31.49 -22.19 -13.51
CA GLU A 294 31.49 -22.63 -14.91
C GLU A 294 30.06 -22.73 -15.50
N ASP A 295 29.01 -22.73 -14.67
CA ASP A 295 27.63 -22.97 -15.07
C ASP A 295 26.88 -21.69 -15.54
N GLN A 296 27.57 -20.79 -16.26
CA GLN A 296 27.01 -19.48 -16.61
C GLN A 296 25.78 -19.59 -17.52
N LEU A 297 25.75 -20.55 -18.45
CA LEU A 297 24.59 -20.81 -19.31
C LEU A 297 23.37 -21.26 -18.49
N GLU A 298 23.57 -22.16 -17.52
CA GLU A 298 22.49 -22.64 -16.64
C GLU A 298 21.95 -21.52 -15.75
N LEU A 299 22.81 -20.62 -15.27
CA LEU A 299 22.38 -19.41 -14.56
C LEU A 299 21.53 -18.52 -15.47
N HIS A 300 22.02 -18.21 -16.67
CA HIS A 300 21.30 -17.38 -17.65
C HIS A 300 19.90 -17.93 -17.94
N LEU A 301 19.78 -19.21 -18.26
CA LEU A 301 18.50 -19.88 -18.50
C LEU A 301 17.60 -19.87 -17.25
N SER A 302 18.17 -19.99 -16.06
CA SER A 302 17.41 -19.96 -14.80
C SER A 302 16.86 -18.57 -14.49
N LEU A 303 17.61 -17.50 -14.79
CA LEU A 303 17.17 -16.11 -14.66
C LEU A 303 15.98 -15.82 -15.60
N LEU A 304 16.14 -16.11 -16.90
CA LEU A 304 15.08 -15.92 -17.90
C LEU A 304 13.82 -16.71 -17.59
N ARG A 305 13.97 -18.00 -17.21
CA ARG A 305 12.83 -18.85 -16.82
C ARG A 305 12.10 -18.29 -15.61
N ARG A 306 12.81 -17.66 -14.67
CA ARG A 306 12.16 -17.07 -13.51
C ARG A 306 11.33 -15.85 -13.89
N VAL A 307 11.92 -14.89 -14.58
CA VAL A 307 11.19 -13.69 -14.99
C VAL A 307 10.01 -14.06 -15.88
N SER A 308 10.16 -15.07 -16.75
CA SER A 308 9.04 -15.64 -17.51
C SER A 308 7.91 -16.18 -16.62
N HIS A 309 8.22 -16.81 -15.49
CA HIS A 309 7.20 -17.29 -14.54
C HIS A 309 6.47 -16.14 -13.83
N LEU A 310 7.16 -15.02 -13.54
CA LEU A 310 6.53 -13.82 -12.97
C LEU A 310 5.63 -13.12 -14.01
N TYR A 311 6.11 -13.09 -15.25
CA TYR A 311 5.44 -12.49 -16.39
C TYR A 311 4.24 -13.30 -16.91
N ASP A 312 4.17 -14.59 -16.57
CA ASP A 312 3.10 -15.47 -17.03
C ASP A 312 1.74 -15.00 -16.51
N THR A 313 0.74 -14.98 -17.39
CA THR A 313 -0.66 -14.63 -17.10
C THR A 313 -1.54 -15.72 -17.69
N PRO A 314 -1.63 -16.88 -17.01
CA PRO A 314 -2.16 -18.09 -17.62
C PRO A 314 -3.63 -17.97 -18.03
N PHE A 315 -4.43 -17.19 -17.30
CA PHE A 315 -5.84 -16.99 -17.66
C PHE A 315 -5.97 -15.99 -18.81
N PHE A 316 -5.26 -14.87 -18.75
CA PHE A 316 -5.29 -13.88 -19.84
C PHE A 316 -4.81 -14.48 -21.16
N SER A 317 -3.69 -15.22 -21.16
CA SER A 317 -3.16 -15.87 -22.35
C SER A 317 -4.17 -16.86 -22.96
N ALA A 318 -4.87 -17.63 -22.11
CA ALA A 318 -5.92 -18.54 -22.55
C ALA A 318 -7.12 -17.80 -23.18
N ILE A 319 -7.49 -16.62 -22.64
CA ILE A 319 -8.53 -15.76 -23.22
C ILE A 319 -8.08 -15.17 -24.57
N GLN A 320 -6.83 -14.74 -24.70
CA GLN A 320 -6.28 -14.26 -25.99
C GLN A 320 -6.29 -15.36 -27.05
N ASP A 321 -5.87 -16.58 -26.67
CA ASP A 321 -5.89 -17.74 -27.56
C ASP A 321 -7.32 -18.10 -27.96
N HIS A 322 -8.29 -18.04 -27.03
CA HIS A 322 -9.70 -18.24 -27.33
C HIS A 322 -10.22 -17.22 -28.34
N ALA A 323 -9.94 -15.93 -28.11
CA ALA A 323 -10.41 -14.84 -28.97
C ALA A 323 -9.90 -14.98 -30.42
N ARG A 324 -8.67 -15.49 -30.60
CA ARG A 324 -8.05 -15.71 -31.92
C ARG A 324 -8.57 -16.95 -32.64
N ARG A 325 -9.09 -17.96 -31.91
CA ARG A 325 -9.56 -19.20 -32.53
C ARG A 325 -10.87 -18.98 -33.30
N PRO A 326 -11.03 -19.56 -34.50
CA PRO A 326 -12.32 -19.61 -35.17
C PRO A 326 -13.21 -20.65 -34.48
N VAL A 327 -14.26 -20.19 -33.80
CA VAL A 327 -15.19 -21.05 -33.07
C VAL A 327 -16.62 -20.76 -33.54
N GLY A 328 -17.40 -21.82 -33.82
CA GLY A 328 -18.84 -21.72 -34.05
C GLY A 328 -19.58 -21.65 -32.72
N VAL A 329 -20.43 -20.64 -32.53
CA VAL A 329 -21.14 -20.40 -31.26
C VAL A 329 -22.56 -20.96 -31.32
N PHE A 330 -22.82 -22.01 -30.55
CA PHE A 330 -24.17 -22.56 -30.28
C PHE A 330 -24.50 -22.53 -28.78
N HIS A 331 -23.81 -21.67 -28.02
CA HIS A 331 -23.97 -21.50 -26.58
C HIS A 331 -24.90 -20.31 -26.28
N ALA A 332 -25.42 -20.23 -25.05
CA ALA A 332 -26.30 -19.16 -24.57
C ALA A 332 -25.56 -17.81 -24.33
N LEU A 333 -24.82 -17.32 -25.34
CA LEU A 333 -24.08 -16.05 -25.31
C LEU A 333 -24.19 -15.34 -26.68
N PRO A 334 -25.30 -14.63 -26.97
CA PRO A 334 -25.52 -14.00 -28.27
C PRO A 334 -24.49 -12.93 -28.65
N VAL A 335 -23.88 -12.29 -27.65
CA VAL A 335 -22.86 -11.25 -27.81
C VAL A 335 -21.49 -11.82 -28.16
N ALA A 336 -21.24 -13.10 -27.85
CA ALA A 336 -19.96 -13.74 -28.11
C ALA A 336 -19.62 -13.67 -29.60
N ARG A 337 -18.35 -13.41 -29.90
CA ARG A 337 -17.83 -13.19 -31.25
C ARG A 337 -18.40 -11.95 -31.97
N GLY A 338 -19.23 -11.14 -31.30
CA GLY A 338 -19.73 -9.87 -31.79
C GLY A 338 -20.77 -9.93 -32.91
N GLY A 339 -21.22 -11.12 -33.35
CA GLY A 339 -22.10 -11.26 -34.51
C GLY A 339 -23.45 -10.53 -34.36
N SER A 340 -24.05 -10.57 -33.16
CA SER A 340 -25.29 -9.85 -32.85
C SER A 340 -25.13 -8.33 -32.76
N VAL A 341 -23.89 -7.85 -32.56
CA VAL A 341 -23.55 -6.43 -32.43
C VAL A 341 -23.20 -5.86 -33.80
N VAL A 342 -22.23 -6.46 -34.49
CA VAL A 342 -21.73 -6.03 -35.81
C VAL A 342 -22.81 -6.19 -36.89
N GLY A 343 -23.65 -7.21 -36.78
CA GLY A 343 -24.78 -7.42 -37.69
C GLY A 343 -26.00 -6.53 -37.41
N SER A 344 -26.01 -5.80 -36.29
CA SER A 344 -27.13 -4.92 -35.94
C SER A 344 -27.10 -3.62 -36.72
N LYS A 345 -28.27 -3.05 -37.02
CA LYS A 345 -28.37 -1.71 -37.63
C LYS A 345 -28.31 -0.56 -36.62
N TRP A 346 -28.42 -0.88 -35.33
CA TRP A 346 -28.69 0.12 -34.29
C TRP A 346 -27.63 0.20 -33.20
N ILE A 347 -26.82 -0.85 -33.03
CA ILE A 347 -25.90 -0.99 -31.88
C ILE A 347 -24.47 -1.33 -32.28
N THR A 348 -24.05 -0.99 -33.51
CA THR A 348 -22.65 -1.18 -33.94
C THR A 348 -21.69 -0.31 -33.13
N ASP A 349 -22.19 0.83 -32.62
CA ASP A 349 -21.51 1.75 -31.72
C ASP A 349 -20.94 1.06 -30.46
N LEU A 350 -21.54 -0.05 -29.99
CA LEU A 350 -20.99 -0.85 -28.90
C LEU A 350 -19.60 -1.44 -29.24
N ALA A 351 -19.46 -1.97 -30.46
CA ALA A 351 -18.20 -2.54 -30.92
C ALA A 351 -17.18 -1.45 -31.28
N GLU A 352 -17.64 -0.31 -31.79
CA GLU A 352 -16.79 0.86 -32.07
C GLU A 352 -16.23 1.46 -30.77
N PHE A 353 -17.04 1.53 -29.72
CA PHE A 353 -16.64 2.10 -28.43
C PHE A 353 -15.71 1.17 -27.63
N TYR A 354 -16.09 -0.10 -27.43
CA TYR A 354 -15.30 -1.03 -26.60
C TYR A 354 -14.22 -1.80 -27.37
N GLY A 355 -14.33 -1.86 -28.69
CA GLY A 355 -13.46 -2.68 -29.54
C GLY A 355 -13.90 -4.14 -29.64
N LEU A 356 -13.64 -4.74 -30.80
CA LEU A 356 -14.08 -6.10 -31.13
C LEU A 356 -13.43 -7.18 -30.26
N ASN A 357 -12.21 -6.94 -29.75
CA ASN A 357 -11.50 -7.90 -28.90
C ASN A 357 -12.27 -8.25 -27.62
N LEU A 358 -13.01 -7.30 -27.05
CA LEU A 358 -13.84 -7.54 -25.87
C LEU A 358 -14.94 -8.57 -26.19
N LEU A 359 -15.57 -8.46 -27.37
CA LEU A 359 -16.63 -9.36 -27.83
C LEU A 359 -16.08 -10.72 -28.29
N LEU A 360 -14.88 -10.75 -28.85
CA LEU A 360 -14.19 -12.00 -29.25
C LEU A 360 -13.70 -12.80 -28.04
N ALA A 361 -13.34 -12.12 -26.96
CA ALA A 361 -12.94 -12.72 -25.69
C ALA A 361 -14.13 -13.22 -24.85
N GLU A 362 -15.35 -12.79 -25.16
CA GLU A 362 -16.56 -13.14 -24.42
C GLU A 362 -16.95 -14.61 -24.63
N THR A 363 -17.03 -15.37 -23.54
CA THR A 363 -17.15 -16.83 -23.56
C THR A 363 -17.51 -17.40 -22.18
N SER A 364 -17.62 -18.72 -22.06
CA SER A 364 -17.95 -19.44 -20.81
C SER A 364 -17.00 -20.62 -20.57
N ALA A 365 -17.09 -21.21 -19.36
CA ALA A 365 -16.27 -22.37 -18.96
C ALA A 365 -16.47 -23.61 -19.84
N THR A 366 -17.58 -23.68 -20.60
CA THR A 366 -17.87 -24.80 -21.51
C THR A 366 -17.06 -24.75 -22.81
N SER A 367 -16.41 -23.61 -23.09
CA SER A 367 -15.50 -23.46 -24.23
C SER A 367 -14.16 -24.12 -23.88
N GLY A 368 -13.91 -25.31 -24.44
CA GLY A 368 -12.71 -26.11 -24.12
C GLY A 368 -11.39 -25.31 -24.13
N GLY A 369 -10.60 -25.49 -23.07
CA GLY A 369 -9.34 -24.76 -22.84
C GLY A 369 -9.44 -23.61 -21.82
N LEU A 370 -10.65 -23.31 -21.31
CA LEU A 370 -10.88 -22.35 -20.24
C LEU A 370 -11.27 -23.07 -18.94
N ASP A 371 -10.99 -22.42 -17.81
CA ASP A 371 -11.16 -22.97 -16.46
C ASP A 371 -12.48 -22.48 -15.82
N SER A 372 -13.00 -23.24 -14.85
CA SER A 372 -14.21 -22.86 -14.11
C SER A 372 -13.84 -22.06 -12.85
N LEU A 373 -14.37 -20.85 -12.68
CA LEU A 373 -14.10 -20.08 -11.45
C LEU A 373 -14.64 -20.78 -10.19
N LEU A 374 -15.75 -21.53 -10.32
CA LEU A 374 -16.37 -22.22 -9.19
C LEU A 374 -15.58 -23.44 -8.75
N ALA A 375 -14.82 -24.07 -9.65
CA ALA A 375 -13.99 -25.24 -9.35
C ALA A 375 -12.70 -25.18 -10.19
N PRO A 376 -11.79 -24.24 -9.88
CA PRO A 376 -10.65 -23.98 -10.75
C PRO A 376 -9.61 -25.10 -10.63
N THR A 377 -9.20 -25.65 -11.78
CA THR A 377 -8.21 -26.74 -11.88
C THR A 377 -7.10 -26.47 -12.89
N GLY A 378 -7.25 -25.44 -13.73
CA GLY A 378 -6.36 -25.10 -14.83
C GLY A 378 -5.82 -23.68 -14.73
N THR A 379 -6.16 -22.84 -15.71
CA THR A 379 -5.55 -21.51 -15.87
C THR A 379 -5.95 -20.52 -14.77
N ILE A 380 -7.19 -20.58 -14.26
CA ILE A 380 -7.61 -19.76 -13.11
C ILE A 380 -6.89 -20.24 -11.85
N LYS A 381 -6.80 -21.55 -11.63
CA LYS A 381 -6.08 -22.10 -10.46
C LYS A 381 -4.62 -21.66 -10.46
N LYS A 382 -3.95 -21.75 -11.60
CA LYS A 382 -2.57 -21.27 -11.74
C LYS A 382 -2.44 -19.75 -11.51
N ALA A 383 -3.38 -18.95 -12.01
CA ALA A 383 -3.39 -17.50 -11.75
C ALA A 383 -3.58 -17.19 -10.25
N GLN A 384 -4.46 -17.94 -9.58
CA GLN A 384 -4.68 -17.85 -8.13
C GLN A 384 -3.44 -18.27 -7.33
N ASP A 385 -2.71 -19.31 -7.76
CA ASP A 385 -1.46 -19.74 -7.12
C ASP A 385 -0.35 -18.69 -7.28
N LEU A 386 -0.23 -18.07 -8.45
CA LEU A 386 0.67 -16.95 -8.69
C LEU A 386 0.29 -15.75 -7.81
N ALA A 387 -1.00 -15.48 -7.63
CA ALA A 387 -1.47 -14.43 -6.72
C ALA A 387 -1.22 -14.75 -5.24
N ALA A 388 -1.42 -15.99 -4.81
CA ALA A 388 -1.11 -16.42 -3.46
C ALA A 388 0.38 -16.19 -3.15
N ARG A 389 1.26 -16.50 -4.10
CA ARG A 389 2.69 -16.16 -3.98
C ARG A 389 2.91 -14.65 -3.86
N ALA A 390 2.36 -13.85 -4.78
CA ALA A 390 2.59 -12.40 -4.84
C ALA A 390 2.23 -11.69 -3.53
N PHE A 391 1.13 -12.11 -2.90
CA PHE A 391 0.61 -11.50 -1.67
C PHE A 391 1.04 -12.23 -0.39
N GLY A 392 1.88 -13.27 -0.49
CA GLY A 392 2.36 -14.04 0.67
C GLY A 392 1.28 -14.86 1.37
N ALA A 393 0.20 -15.20 0.67
CA ALA A 393 -0.91 -16.00 1.18
C ALA A 393 -0.68 -17.51 0.98
N LYS A 394 -1.35 -18.36 1.76
CA LYS A 394 -1.36 -19.82 1.52
C LYS A 394 -2.31 -20.20 0.39
N GLN A 395 -3.43 -19.49 0.25
CA GLN A 395 -4.37 -19.60 -0.86
C GLN A 395 -4.86 -18.21 -1.26
N THR A 396 -5.30 -18.05 -2.51
CA THR A 396 -5.95 -16.81 -2.98
C THR A 396 -7.12 -17.16 -3.88
N PHE A 397 -8.24 -16.44 -3.71
CA PHE A 397 -9.45 -16.60 -4.50
C PHE A 397 -9.78 -15.30 -5.23
N PHE A 398 -10.14 -15.40 -6.50
CA PHE A 398 -10.61 -14.26 -7.30
C PHE A 398 -12.11 -14.09 -7.14
N VAL A 399 -12.55 -12.87 -6.87
CA VAL A 399 -13.95 -12.50 -6.65
C VAL A 399 -14.35 -11.45 -7.69
N THR A 400 -15.48 -11.67 -8.36
CA THR A 400 -15.96 -10.82 -9.47
C THR A 400 -17.10 -9.88 -9.08
N ASN A 401 -17.45 -9.82 -7.79
CA ASN A 401 -18.51 -8.95 -7.27
C ASN A 401 -18.06 -8.07 -6.07
N GLY A 402 -16.79 -7.65 -6.12
CA GLY A 402 -16.15 -6.73 -5.19
C GLY A 402 -15.89 -7.32 -3.79
N THR A 403 -15.15 -6.57 -2.98
CA THR A 403 -14.82 -6.96 -1.60
C THR A 403 -16.05 -7.06 -0.71
N SER A 404 -17.11 -6.32 -1.04
CA SER A 404 -18.43 -6.50 -0.43
C SER A 404 -18.90 -7.94 -0.43
N THR A 405 -18.57 -8.70 -1.47
CA THR A 405 -18.91 -10.13 -1.60
C THR A 405 -17.85 -11.00 -0.95
N ALA A 406 -16.57 -10.65 -1.10
CA ALA A 406 -15.46 -11.31 -0.42
C ALA A 406 -15.66 -11.38 1.10
N ASN A 407 -16.08 -10.28 1.73
CA ASN A 407 -16.37 -10.21 3.16
C ASN A 407 -17.50 -11.17 3.57
N LYS A 408 -18.55 -11.30 2.75
CA LYS A 408 -19.66 -12.24 3.03
C LYS A 408 -19.20 -13.69 2.91
N ILE A 409 -18.38 -14.01 1.90
CA ILE A 409 -17.80 -15.35 1.71
C ILE A 409 -17.01 -15.76 2.96
N VAL A 410 -16.11 -14.89 3.44
CA VAL A 410 -15.27 -15.21 4.61
C VAL A 410 -16.11 -15.38 5.88
N HIS A 411 -17.06 -14.47 6.13
CA HIS A 411 -17.97 -14.58 7.28
C HIS A 411 -18.80 -15.87 7.22
N GLN A 412 -19.45 -16.15 6.09
CA GLN A 412 -20.28 -17.34 5.93
C GLN A 412 -19.48 -18.65 6.03
N ALA A 413 -18.22 -18.64 5.60
CA ALA A 413 -17.35 -19.81 5.68
C ALA A 413 -16.93 -20.17 7.11
N LEU A 414 -16.83 -19.19 8.00
CA LEU A 414 -16.09 -19.33 9.26
C LEU A 414 -16.95 -19.13 10.51
N VAL A 415 -18.16 -18.62 10.35
CA VAL A 415 -19.06 -18.25 11.44
C VAL A 415 -20.41 -18.94 11.27
N SER A 416 -20.89 -19.51 12.37
CA SER A 416 -22.20 -20.17 12.50
C SER A 416 -23.24 -19.26 13.17
N PRO A 417 -24.54 -19.55 13.03
CA PRO A 417 -25.57 -18.84 13.77
C PRO A 417 -25.30 -18.86 15.29
N ASN A 418 -25.57 -17.73 15.94
CA ASN A 418 -25.34 -17.50 17.38
C ASN A 418 -23.87 -17.42 17.82
N GLU A 419 -22.87 -17.70 16.99
CA GLU A 419 -21.49 -17.33 17.32
C GLU A 419 -21.34 -15.81 17.36
N VAL A 420 -20.40 -15.33 18.17
CA VAL A 420 -20.12 -13.90 18.34
C VAL A 420 -19.01 -13.49 17.38
N VAL A 421 -19.23 -12.38 16.68
CA VAL A 421 -18.21 -11.70 15.88
C VAL A 421 -17.96 -10.34 16.50
N MET A 422 -16.72 -10.07 16.89
CA MET A 422 -16.30 -8.73 17.26
C MET A 422 -16.04 -7.92 15.99
N VAL A 423 -16.81 -6.85 15.79
CA VAL A 423 -16.82 -6.11 14.53
C VAL A 423 -16.48 -4.65 14.79
N ASP A 424 -15.46 -4.12 14.10
CA ASP A 424 -15.23 -2.68 13.99
C ASP A 424 -16.53 -1.95 13.61
N ARG A 425 -17.00 -1.06 14.49
CA ARG A 425 -18.28 -0.35 14.31
C ARG A 425 -18.31 0.47 13.02
N ASN A 426 -17.15 0.96 12.60
CA ASN A 426 -16.95 1.86 11.46
C ASN A 426 -16.52 1.12 10.19
N CYS A 427 -16.76 -0.19 10.15
CA CYS A 427 -16.47 -1.00 8.98
C CYS A 427 -17.47 -0.80 7.85
N HIS A 428 -17.13 -1.31 6.67
CA HIS A 428 -18.00 -1.22 5.50
C HIS A 428 -19.31 -2.01 5.71
N LYS A 429 -20.44 -1.49 5.19
CA LYS A 429 -21.79 -2.08 5.31
C LYS A 429 -21.88 -3.58 4.99
N SER A 430 -20.96 -4.12 4.18
CA SER A 430 -20.90 -5.54 3.86
C SER A 430 -20.69 -6.45 5.07
N HIS A 431 -19.97 -6.02 6.12
CA HIS A 431 -19.77 -6.84 7.31
C HIS A 431 -21.06 -6.96 8.11
N HIS A 432 -21.77 -5.85 8.31
CA HIS A 432 -23.10 -5.89 8.94
C HIS A 432 -24.08 -6.78 8.15
N HIS A 433 -24.05 -6.72 6.81
CA HIS A 433 -24.83 -7.63 5.98
C HIS A 433 -24.38 -9.08 6.12
N ALA A 434 -23.08 -9.34 6.25
CA ALA A 434 -22.55 -10.69 6.41
C ALA A 434 -22.96 -11.30 7.75
N VAL A 435 -22.85 -10.54 8.85
CA VAL A 435 -23.33 -10.94 10.18
C VAL A 435 -24.85 -11.19 10.16
N MET A 436 -25.61 -10.30 9.50
CA MET A 436 -27.05 -10.50 9.31
C MET A 436 -27.38 -11.79 8.55
N LEU A 437 -26.65 -12.10 7.47
CA LEU A 437 -26.88 -13.29 6.65
C LEU A 437 -26.51 -14.59 7.37
N THR A 438 -25.40 -14.59 8.10
CA THR A 438 -24.93 -15.76 8.87
C THR A 438 -25.77 -16.03 10.11
N GLY A 439 -26.44 -15.00 10.66
CA GLY A 439 -27.13 -15.11 11.94
C GLY A 439 -26.17 -15.12 13.14
N ALA A 440 -24.93 -14.71 12.93
CA ALA A 440 -24.00 -14.43 14.00
C ALA A 440 -24.44 -13.19 14.79
N ARG A 441 -23.97 -13.07 16.02
CA ARG A 441 -24.25 -11.92 16.90
C ARG A 441 -23.06 -10.96 16.86
N PRO A 442 -23.22 -9.72 16.37
CA PRO A 442 -22.12 -8.75 16.39
C PRO A 442 -21.94 -8.20 17.80
N ALA A 443 -20.70 -8.14 18.26
CA ALA A 443 -20.26 -7.30 19.37
C ALA A 443 -19.44 -6.15 18.77
N TYR A 444 -19.96 -4.92 18.82
CA TYR A 444 -19.29 -3.79 18.17
C TYR A 444 -18.10 -3.28 18.96
N LEU A 445 -17.01 -3.01 18.24
CA LEU A 445 -15.79 -2.39 18.74
C LEU A 445 -15.77 -0.93 18.32
N GLU A 446 -15.69 -0.05 19.31
CA GLU A 446 -15.65 1.39 19.08
C GLU A 446 -14.21 1.88 18.81
N ALA A 447 -14.10 2.79 17.85
CA ALA A 447 -12.87 3.48 17.53
C ALA A 447 -12.76 4.79 18.33
N TYR A 448 -11.55 5.30 18.56
CA TYR A 448 -11.42 6.59 19.21
C TYR A 448 -12.01 7.72 18.33
N PRO A 449 -12.69 8.72 18.92
CA PRO A 449 -13.31 9.80 18.17
C PRO A 449 -12.29 10.87 17.74
N LEU A 450 -12.49 11.45 16.55
CA LEU A 450 -11.80 12.66 16.08
C LEU A 450 -12.83 13.78 15.89
N ASN A 451 -13.35 14.28 17.02
CA ASN A 451 -14.47 15.23 17.07
C ASN A 451 -14.22 16.51 16.27
N ASP A 452 -12.98 17.02 16.29
CA ASP A 452 -12.58 18.22 15.57
C ASP A 452 -12.71 18.08 14.04
N PHE A 453 -12.74 16.85 13.52
CA PHE A 453 -12.78 16.56 12.08
C PHE A 453 -14.03 15.80 11.64
N ALA A 454 -14.90 15.43 12.58
CA ALA A 454 -16.13 14.69 12.36
C ALA A 454 -15.92 13.35 11.63
N PHE A 455 -14.96 12.54 12.07
CA PHE A 455 -14.87 11.10 11.76
C PHE A 455 -14.20 10.32 12.90
N TYR A 456 -14.09 9.00 12.75
CA TYR A 456 -13.46 8.11 13.74
C TYR A 456 -12.03 7.72 13.34
N GLY A 457 -11.22 7.44 14.36
CA GLY A 457 -9.91 6.84 14.20
C GLY A 457 -9.96 5.32 14.03
N ALA A 458 -9.10 4.62 14.77
CA ALA A 458 -9.01 3.17 14.80
C ALA A 458 -9.50 2.60 16.13
N VAL A 459 -9.80 1.30 16.18
CA VAL A 459 -10.15 0.56 17.39
C VAL A 459 -8.87 0.30 18.20
N PRO A 460 -8.70 0.89 19.39
CA PRO A 460 -7.55 0.62 20.25
C PRO A 460 -7.43 -0.86 20.64
N LEU A 461 -6.21 -1.39 20.68
CA LEU A 461 -5.98 -2.80 21.05
C LEU A 461 -6.47 -3.10 22.47
N ASN A 462 -6.32 -2.14 23.40
CA ASN A 462 -6.84 -2.29 24.76
C ASN A 462 -8.36 -2.53 24.77
N ARG A 463 -9.13 -1.92 23.85
CA ARG A 463 -10.58 -2.11 23.75
C ARG A 463 -10.95 -3.51 23.27
N ILE A 464 -10.18 -4.06 22.32
CA ILE A 464 -10.34 -5.44 21.85
C ILE A 464 -10.05 -6.43 22.97
N LYS A 465 -8.93 -6.23 23.69
CA LYS A 465 -8.55 -7.05 24.85
C LYS A 465 -9.62 -6.98 25.93
N GLN A 466 -10.08 -5.79 26.29
CA GLN A 466 -11.11 -5.58 27.29
C GLN A 466 -12.36 -6.41 26.97
N LEU A 467 -12.86 -6.33 25.74
CA LEU A 467 -14.05 -7.09 25.36
C LEU A 467 -13.80 -8.61 25.43
N LEU A 468 -12.64 -9.10 25.00
CA LEU A 468 -12.29 -10.53 25.15
C LEU A 468 -12.25 -10.96 26.63
N LEU A 469 -11.74 -10.11 27.52
CA LEU A 469 -11.70 -10.35 28.96
C LEU A 469 -13.12 -10.32 29.58
N GLU A 470 -13.99 -9.42 29.13
CA GLU A 470 -15.41 -9.37 29.51
C GLU A 470 -16.13 -10.69 29.13
N TYR A 471 -15.90 -11.21 27.91
CA TYR A 471 -16.43 -12.52 27.50
C TYR A 471 -15.85 -13.68 28.32
N ARG A 472 -14.56 -13.60 28.68
CA ARG A 472 -13.90 -14.58 29.56
C ARG A 472 -14.54 -14.59 30.95
N ALA A 473 -14.74 -13.42 31.54
CA ALA A 473 -15.36 -13.26 32.86
C ALA A 473 -16.81 -13.76 32.87
N ALA A 474 -17.54 -13.57 31.77
CA ALA A 474 -18.90 -14.09 31.59
C ALA A 474 -18.96 -15.60 31.28
N GLY A 475 -17.83 -16.28 31.09
CA GLY A 475 -17.79 -17.70 30.69
C GLY A 475 -18.29 -17.96 29.27
N ARG A 476 -18.31 -16.92 28.42
CA ARG A 476 -18.83 -16.94 27.04
C ARG A 476 -17.74 -16.74 25.98
N LEU A 477 -16.46 -16.82 26.38
CA LEU A 477 -15.31 -16.65 25.48
C LEU A 477 -15.31 -17.66 24.31
N ASP A 478 -15.81 -18.87 24.52
CA ASP A 478 -15.93 -19.88 23.47
C ASP A 478 -16.93 -19.51 22.37
N GLU A 479 -17.86 -18.59 22.64
CA GLU A 479 -18.80 -18.08 21.64
C GLU A 479 -18.12 -17.12 20.66
N VAL A 480 -17.01 -16.47 21.05
CA VAL A 480 -16.30 -15.47 20.24
C VAL A 480 -15.52 -16.17 19.13
N ARG A 481 -16.01 -16.13 17.90
CA ARG A 481 -15.38 -16.85 16.79
C ARG A 481 -14.35 -16.03 16.04
N MET A 482 -14.65 -14.74 15.82
CA MET A 482 -13.89 -13.91 14.88
C MET A 482 -13.81 -12.46 15.33
N VAL A 483 -12.67 -11.83 15.05
CA VAL A 483 -12.50 -10.36 15.06
C VAL A 483 -12.40 -9.88 13.61
N THR A 484 -13.21 -8.88 13.25
CA THR A 484 -13.18 -8.22 11.94
C THR A 484 -12.79 -6.75 12.09
N LEU A 485 -11.69 -6.33 11.45
CA LEU A 485 -11.17 -4.96 11.50
C LEU A 485 -10.87 -4.43 10.10
N THR A 486 -11.05 -3.11 9.92
CA THR A 486 -10.74 -2.41 8.66
C THR A 486 -9.30 -1.91 8.66
N ASN A 487 -8.42 -2.44 7.80
CA ASN A 487 -7.01 -2.03 7.75
C ASN A 487 -6.54 -1.71 6.33
N CYS A 488 -6.16 -0.47 6.00
CA CYS A 488 -6.28 0.74 6.80
C CYS A 488 -7.73 1.24 6.88
N THR A 489 -7.98 2.14 7.83
CA THR A 489 -9.19 2.97 7.84
C THR A 489 -9.25 3.83 6.58
N PHE A 490 -10.42 4.41 6.28
CA PHE A 490 -10.58 5.23 5.07
C PHE A 490 -9.59 6.41 5.02
N ASP A 491 -9.33 7.05 6.16
CA ASP A 491 -8.44 8.20 6.30
C ASP A 491 -6.97 7.82 6.45
N GLY A 492 -6.64 6.52 6.34
CA GLY A 492 -5.27 6.04 6.28
C GLY A 492 -4.64 5.66 7.61
N ILE A 493 -5.39 5.51 8.69
CA ILE A 493 -4.86 4.95 9.94
C ILE A 493 -4.67 3.44 9.76
N VAL A 494 -3.43 2.97 9.95
CA VAL A 494 -2.99 1.59 9.74
C VAL A 494 -2.71 0.94 11.09
N TYR A 495 -3.28 -0.24 11.33
CA TYR A 495 -3.06 -1.05 12.53
C TYR A 495 -1.66 -1.67 12.54
N ASP A 496 -1.24 -2.26 13.67
CA ASP A 496 -0.20 -3.30 13.69
C ASP A 496 -0.90 -4.68 13.76
N PRO A 497 -1.17 -5.35 12.62
CA PRO A 497 -1.86 -6.64 12.65
C PRO A 497 -1.10 -7.71 13.42
N GLU A 498 0.24 -7.68 13.43
CA GLU A 498 1.02 -8.69 14.14
C GLU A 498 0.81 -8.56 15.65
N ARG A 499 0.87 -7.33 16.17
CA ARG A 499 0.62 -7.07 17.59
C ARG A 499 -0.83 -7.36 17.98
N VAL A 500 -1.81 -6.90 17.20
CA VAL A 500 -3.24 -7.14 17.46
C VAL A 500 -3.52 -8.65 17.51
N MET A 501 -3.06 -9.41 16.51
CA MET A 501 -3.27 -10.85 16.48
C MET A 501 -2.57 -11.55 17.65
N ALA A 502 -1.31 -11.20 17.93
CA ALA A 502 -0.55 -11.83 19.01
C ALA A 502 -1.20 -11.64 20.39
N GLU A 503 -1.60 -10.41 20.73
CA GLU A 503 -2.18 -10.13 22.04
C GLU A 503 -3.60 -10.70 22.19
N CYS A 504 -4.40 -10.71 21.13
CA CYS A 504 -5.72 -11.35 21.15
C CYS A 504 -5.61 -12.88 21.27
N LEU A 505 -4.64 -13.51 20.58
CA LEU A 505 -4.38 -14.95 20.67
C LEU A 505 -3.86 -15.38 22.04
N ALA A 506 -3.25 -14.47 22.81
CA ALA A 506 -2.88 -14.73 24.19
C ALA A 506 -4.10 -14.87 25.13
N ILE A 507 -5.24 -14.27 24.76
CA ILE A 507 -6.50 -14.38 25.51
C ILE A 507 -7.37 -15.51 24.94
N LYS A 508 -7.48 -15.61 23.61
CA LYS A 508 -8.23 -16.67 22.90
C LYS A 508 -7.37 -17.32 21.81
N PRO A 509 -6.71 -18.46 22.09
CA PRO A 509 -5.71 -19.08 21.19
C PRO A 509 -6.19 -19.59 19.84
N ASP A 510 -7.50 -19.68 19.60
CA ASP A 510 -8.13 -20.20 18.39
C ASP A 510 -8.93 -19.12 17.61
N LEU A 511 -8.76 -17.84 17.98
CA LEU A 511 -9.48 -16.72 17.40
C LEU A 511 -9.16 -16.53 15.91
N VAL A 512 -10.20 -16.29 15.10
CA VAL A 512 -10.08 -16.02 13.68
C VAL A 512 -10.00 -14.52 13.42
N PHE A 513 -9.12 -14.09 12.52
CA PHE A 513 -8.98 -12.68 12.13
C PHE A 513 -9.39 -12.47 10.68
N LEU A 514 -10.32 -11.54 10.45
CA LEU A 514 -10.61 -10.98 9.14
C LEU A 514 -10.15 -9.53 9.09
N TRP A 515 -9.14 -9.27 8.28
CA TRP A 515 -8.68 -7.92 7.95
C TRP A 515 -9.31 -7.48 6.62
N ASP A 516 -10.20 -6.48 6.67
CA ASP A 516 -10.67 -5.82 5.45
C ASP A 516 -9.60 -4.85 4.96
N GLU A 517 -8.82 -5.30 3.98
CA GLU A 517 -7.75 -4.55 3.32
C GLU A 517 -8.19 -3.97 1.98
N ALA A 518 -9.48 -3.65 1.82
CA ALA A 518 -10.00 -3.05 0.58
C ALA A 518 -9.22 -1.83 0.12
N TRP A 519 -8.72 -1.03 1.07
CA TRP A 519 -7.95 0.19 0.84
C TRP A 519 -6.43 0.02 0.94
N PHE A 520 -5.93 -1.22 1.09
CA PHE A 520 -4.53 -1.45 1.46
C PHE A 520 -3.81 -2.54 0.67
N ALA A 521 -4.39 -3.02 -0.45
CA ALA A 521 -3.80 -4.10 -1.25
C ALA A 521 -2.38 -3.82 -1.75
N PHE A 522 -2.06 -2.57 -2.10
CA PHE A 522 -0.75 -2.17 -2.60
C PHE A 522 0.36 -2.30 -1.54
N ALA A 523 0.01 -2.28 -0.25
CA ALA A 523 0.98 -2.23 0.84
C ALA A 523 1.89 -3.46 0.88
N ALA A 524 1.47 -4.59 0.30
CA ALA A 524 2.26 -5.81 0.20
C ALA A 524 3.55 -5.65 -0.62
N PHE A 525 3.70 -4.58 -1.41
CA PHE A 525 4.78 -4.42 -2.39
C PHE A 525 5.83 -3.38 -2.00
N HIS A 526 5.85 -2.89 -0.76
CA HIS A 526 6.92 -1.99 -0.28
C HIS A 526 7.48 -2.46 1.08
N PRO A 527 8.81 -2.45 1.31
CA PRO A 527 9.45 -3.04 2.49
C PRO A 527 8.83 -2.60 3.83
N VAL A 528 8.57 -1.30 3.98
CA VAL A 528 8.04 -0.74 5.22
C VAL A 528 6.55 -1.03 5.40
N THR A 529 5.76 -0.91 4.33
CA THR A 529 4.29 -1.03 4.44
C THR A 529 3.85 -2.48 4.52
N ARG A 530 4.61 -3.40 3.89
CA ARG A 530 4.30 -4.84 3.82
C ARG A 530 4.12 -5.43 5.21
N ARG A 531 4.92 -5.02 6.18
CA ARG A 531 4.87 -5.55 7.55
C ARG A 531 3.49 -5.40 8.22
N ARG A 532 2.71 -4.39 7.80
CA ARG A 532 1.36 -4.10 8.34
C ARG A 532 0.24 -4.64 7.46
N THR A 533 0.54 -5.56 6.54
CA THR A 533 -0.49 -6.38 5.90
C THR A 533 -0.74 -7.66 6.71
N ALA A 534 -1.97 -8.14 6.68
CA ALA A 534 -2.41 -9.32 7.41
C ALA A 534 -1.60 -10.57 7.04
N MET A 535 -1.31 -10.78 5.74
CA MET A 535 -0.58 -11.97 5.27
C MET A 535 0.88 -11.96 5.75
N ALA A 536 1.56 -10.81 5.69
CA ALA A 536 2.94 -10.70 6.17
C ALA A 536 3.02 -10.84 7.69
N ALA A 537 2.08 -10.22 8.42
CA ALA A 537 1.98 -10.33 9.87
C ALA A 537 1.71 -11.77 10.31
N ALA A 538 0.79 -12.48 9.64
CA ALA A 538 0.47 -13.89 9.93
C ALA A 538 1.70 -14.80 9.76
N LYS A 539 2.46 -14.61 8.66
CA LYS A 539 3.70 -15.36 8.42
C LYS A 539 4.75 -15.09 9.51
N ARG A 540 5.01 -13.82 9.82
CA ARG A 540 6.00 -13.42 10.85
C ARG A 540 5.60 -13.94 12.23
N LEU A 541 4.33 -13.88 12.57
CA LEU A 541 3.81 -14.42 13.83
C LEU A 541 3.98 -15.95 13.89
N GLU A 542 3.61 -16.68 12.83
CA GLU A 542 3.81 -18.15 12.76
C GLU A 542 5.29 -18.54 12.89
N GLU A 543 6.20 -17.79 12.27
CA GLU A 543 7.65 -18.02 12.39
C GLU A 543 8.14 -17.73 13.82
N ARG A 544 7.66 -16.64 14.45
CA ARG A 544 8.01 -16.25 15.82
C ARG A 544 7.54 -17.27 16.86
N LEU A 545 6.31 -17.80 16.74
CA LEU A 545 5.75 -18.82 17.65
C LEU A 545 6.62 -20.09 17.71
N LYS A 546 7.33 -20.43 16.62
CA LYS A 546 8.18 -21.63 16.53
C LYS A 546 9.53 -21.47 17.21
N THR A 547 9.89 -20.28 17.70
CA THR A 547 11.20 -20.00 18.28
C THR A 547 11.26 -20.40 19.77
N SER A 548 12.41 -20.90 20.22
CA SER A 548 12.65 -21.21 21.64
C SER A 548 12.63 -19.96 22.52
N ALA A 549 13.07 -18.82 21.98
CA ALA A 549 13.01 -17.53 22.65
C ALA A 549 11.56 -17.10 22.94
N HIS A 550 10.64 -17.31 21.99
CA HIS A 550 9.22 -17.05 22.21
C HIS A 550 8.63 -17.97 23.27
N ALA A 551 8.94 -19.28 23.21
CA ALA A 551 8.46 -20.22 24.23
C ALA A 551 8.94 -19.85 25.64
N ALA A 552 10.21 -19.45 25.80
CA ALA A 552 10.75 -18.98 27.07
C ALA A 552 10.04 -17.71 27.56
N ALA A 553 9.87 -16.71 26.69
CA ALA A 553 9.18 -15.46 27.03
C ALA A 553 7.71 -15.69 27.42
N TYR A 554 7.03 -16.62 26.74
CA TYR A 554 5.67 -17.04 27.09
C TYR A 554 5.63 -17.62 28.51
N HIS A 555 6.48 -18.60 28.82
CA HIS A 555 6.50 -19.22 30.16
C HIS A 555 6.79 -18.20 31.26
N GLU A 556 7.74 -17.29 31.04
CA GLU A 556 8.05 -16.20 31.98
C GLU A 556 6.84 -15.27 32.21
N GLN A 557 6.08 -14.96 31.16
CA GLN A 557 4.87 -14.14 31.32
C GLN A 557 3.75 -14.90 32.02
N GLN A 558 3.60 -16.21 31.80
CA GLN A 558 2.59 -17.00 32.49
C GLN A 558 2.79 -17.00 34.02
N GLU A 559 4.04 -17.00 34.50
CA GLU A 559 4.35 -16.87 35.94
C GLU A 559 3.93 -15.51 36.54
N ARG A 560 3.75 -14.48 35.71
CA ARG A 560 3.24 -13.16 36.13
C ARG A 560 1.72 -13.04 36.00
N LEU A 561 1.16 -13.62 34.94
CA LEU A 561 -0.28 -13.55 34.64
C LEU A 561 -1.11 -14.55 35.44
N PHE A 562 -0.50 -15.54 36.07
CA PHE A 562 -1.18 -16.53 36.88
C PHE A 562 -0.50 -16.70 38.24
N ASP A 563 -1.29 -16.82 39.29
CA ASP A 563 -0.76 -17.12 40.62
C ASP A 563 -0.41 -18.62 40.76
N ALA A 564 0.15 -19.00 41.93
CA ALA A 564 0.52 -20.38 42.21
C ALA A 564 -0.67 -21.37 42.24
N ALA A 565 -1.91 -20.86 42.34
CA ALA A 565 -3.14 -21.65 42.28
C ALA A 565 -3.75 -21.71 40.86
N GLY A 566 -3.13 -21.02 39.88
CA GLY A 566 -3.60 -20.94 38.50
C GLY A 566 -4.73 -19.93 38.30
N ALA A 567 -4.98 -19.04 39.25
CA ALA A 567 -5.94 -17.96 39.07
C ALA A 567 -5.31 -16.84 38.21
N PRO A 568 -6.03 -16.29 37.23
CA PRO A 568 -5.51 -15.19 36.40
C PRO A 568 -5.35 -13.92 37.22
N ALA A 569 -4.34 -13.13 36.89
CA ALA A 569 -4.15 -11.78 37.41
C ALA A 569 -5.36 -10.89 37.09
N PRO A 570 -5.58 -9.80 37.85
CA PRO A 570 -6.63 -8.81 37.57
C PRO A 570 -6.56 -8.28 36.14
N ASP A 571 -7.72 -7.98 35.53
CA ASP A 571 -7.80 -7.58 34.12
C ASP A 571 -6.97 -6.33 33.80
N GLU A 572 -6.73 -5.43 34.77
CA GLU A 572 -5.84 -4.27 34.60
C GLU A 572 -4.43 -4.68 34.16
N VAL A 573 -3.88 -5.76 34.73
CA VAL A 573 -2.56 -6.29 34.36
C VAL A 573 -2.59 -6.81 32.93
N TRP A 574 -3.65 -7.53 32.55
CA TRP A 574 -3.82 -8.04 31.19
C TRP A 574 -3.93 -6.92 30.17
N LEU A 575 -4.58 -5.80 30.52
CA LEU A 575 -4.78 -4.65 29.64
C LEU A 575 -3.48 -3.85 29.42
N GLU A 576 -2.71 -3.60 30.49
CA GLU A 576 -1.47 -2.82 30.45
C GLU A 576 -0.28 -3.58 29.84
N GLU A 577 -0.19 -4.90 30.04
CA GLU A 577 0.95 -5.69 29.57
C GLU A 577 0.81 -6.06 28.07
N ARG A 578 1.94 -6.07 27.35
CA ARG A 578 2.01 -6.62 25.99
C ARG A 578 1.94 -8.14 26.06
N LEU A 579 0.79 -8.71 25.71
CA LEU A 579 0.55 -10.14 25.86
C LEU A 579 1.30 -10.98 24.81
N ILE A 580 1.76 -12.15 25.24
CA ILE A 580 2.50 -13.12 24.42
C ILE A 580 1.60 -14.35 24.22
N PRO A 581 1.26 -14.71 22.97
CA PRO A 581 0.43 -15.88 22.70
C PRO A 581 1.17 -17.18 22.99
N ALA A 582 0.39 -18.22 23.33
CA ALA A 582 0.92 -19.55 23.53
C ALA A 582 1.63 -20.07 22.26
N PRO A 583 2.73 -20.86 22.39
CA PRO A 583 3.45 -21.40 21.23
C PRO A 583 2.59 -22.28 20.30
N ASP A 584 1.49 -22.83 20.80
CA ASP A 584 0.53 -23.67 20.08
C ASP A 584 -0.73 -22.92 19.61
N ALA A 585 -0.80 -21.59 19.80
CA ALA A 585 -1.88 -20.76 19.28
C ALA A 585 -2.06 -20.93 17.76
N ARG A 586 -3.30 -20.93 17.30
CA ARG A 586 -3.65 -21.20 15.90
C ARG A 586 -3.71 -19.89 15.10
N ILE A 587 -2.89 -19.80 14.06
CA ILE A 587 -2.89 -18.65 13.15
C ILE A 587 -3.92 -18.88 12.04
N ARG A 588 -5.05 -18.16 12.15
CA ARG A 588 -6.19 -18.24 11.24
C ARG A 588 -6.58 -16.85 10.75
N VAL A 589 -6.03 -16.46 9.61
CA VAL A 589 -6.05 -15.07 9.13
C VAL A 589 -6.57 -14.99 7.69
N TYR A 590 -7.49 -14.08 7.47
CA TYR A 590 -8.10 -13.79 6.18
C TYR A 590 -7.95 -12.32 5.86
N ALA A 591 -7.59 -12.00 4.63
CA ALA A 591 -7.58 -10.63 4.13
C ALA A 591 -8.43 -10.51 2.88
N THR A 592 -9.23 -9.45 2.80
CA THR A 592 -10.08 -9.17 1.65
C THR A 592 -9.66 -7.85 1.02
N GLN A 593 -9.42 -7.85 -0.29
CA GLN A 593 -8.84 -6.70 -0.98
C GLN A 593 -9.69 -6.28 -2.17
N SER A 594 -9.89 -4.98 -2.34
CA SER A 594 -10.53 -4.39 -3.52
C SER A 594 -9.43 -4.06 -4.51
N THR A 595 -9.03 -5.04 -5.32
CA THR A 595 -7.95 -4.86 -6.31
C THR A 595 -8.25 -3.66 -7.20
N HIS A 596 -9.49 -3.46 -7.63
CA HIS A 596 -9.89 -2.32 -8.46
C HIS A 596 -9.85 -0.93 -7.79
N LYS A 597 -9.67 -0.84 -6.47
CA LYS A 597 -9.55 0.45 -5.75
C LYS A 597 -8.10 0.91 -5.63
N THR A 598 -7.19 -0.03 -5.42
CA THR A 598 -5.82 0.23 -4.96
C THR A 598 -4.75 -0.34 -5.87
N LEU A 599 -5.13 -1.23 -6.78
CA LEU A 599 -4.28 -1.89 -7.77
C LEU A 599 -4.97 -1.85 -9.14
N THR A 600 -4.37 -2.49 -10.13
CA THR A 600 -4.89 -2.55 -11.50
C THR A 600 -5.90 -3.70 -11.63
N SER A 601 -7.19 -3.37 -11.73
CA SER A 601 -8.26 -4.31 -12.06
C SER A 601 -9.53 -3.56 -12.50
N LEU A 602 -10.38 -4.19 -13.30
CA LEU A 602 -11.71 -3.68 -13.59
C LEU A 602 -12.57 -3.64 -12.32
N ARG A 603 -13.53 -2.70 -12.27
CA ARG A 603 -14.47 -2.59 -11.15
C ARG A 603 -15.11 -3.94 -10.83
N GLN A 604 -15.38 -4.15 -9.54
CA GLN A 604 -15.78 -5.43 -8.94
C GLN A 604 -14.66 -6.49 -8.81
N GLY A 605 -13.49 -6.31 -9.43
CA GLY A 605 -12.35 -7.20 -9.20
C GLY A 605 -11.85 -7.14 -7.74
N SER A 606 -11.80 -8.29 -7.08
CA SER A 606 -11.39 -8.43 -5.68
C SER A 606 -10.67 -9.75 -5.46
N MET A 607 -9.84 -9.81 -4.41
CA MET A 607 -9.16 -11.04 -3.98
C MET A 607 -9.45 -11.33 -2.51
N ILE A 608 -9.58 -12.61 -2.17
CA ILE A 608 -9.51 -13.11 -0.80
C ILE A 608 -8.17 -13.82 -0.64
N HIS A 609 -7.39 -13.43 0.36
CA HIS A 609 -6.14 -14.08 0.73
C HIS A 609 -6.33 -14.85 2.03
N VAL A 610 -5.86 -16.10 2.05
CA VAL A 610 -6.05 -17.01 3.18
C VAL A 610 -4.71 -17.43 3.74
N TYR A 611 -4.55 -17.27 5.05
CA TYR A 611 -3.46 -17.79 5.85
C TYR A 611 -4.05 -18.50 7.07
N ASP A 612 -4.60 -19.70 6.85
CA ASP A 612 -5.23 -20.51 7.90
C ASP A 612 -4.45 -21.82 8.10
N GLN A 613 -3.94 -22.07 9.32
CA GLN A 613 -3.25 -23.31 9.68
C GLN A 613 -4.20 -24.53 9.77
N ASP A 614 -5.50 -24.31 9.90
CA ASP A 614 -6.57 -25.31 9.93
C ASP A 614 -7.31 -25.43 8.59
N TRP A 615 -6.77 -24.83 7.51
CA TRP A 615 -7.38 -24.81 6.17
C TRP A 615 -7.84 -26.19 5.69
N VAL A 616 -6.91 -27.14 5.60
CA VAL A 616 -7.17 -28.49 5.05
C VAL A 616 -8.09 -29.32 5.95
N ARG A 617 -8.06 -29.07 7.27
CA ARG A 617 -8.80 -29.86 8.24
C ARG A 617 -10.26 -29.40 8.36
N ASP A 618 -10.46 -28.09 8.49
CA ASP A 618 -11.73 -27.54 8.96
C ASP A 618 -12.33 -26.47 8.03
N ALA A 619 -11.52 -25.65 7.36
CA ALA A 619 -12.02 -24.43 6.69
C ALA A 619 -12.25 -24.57 5.18
N GLN A 620 -11.58 -25.50 4.49
CA GLN A 620 -11.60 -25.58 3.02
C GLN A 620 -13.00 -25.85 2.45
N ASP A 621 -13.70 -26.86 2.95
CA ASP A 621 -15.01 -27.25 2.42
C ASP A 621 -16.10 -26.19 2.70
N PRO A 622 -16.25 -25.67 3.95
CA PRO A 622 -17.18 -24.57 4.21
C PRO A 622 -16.88 -23.32 3.40
N PHE A 623 -15.59 -23.02 3.17
CA PHE A 623 -15.18 -21.88 2.37
C PHE A 623 -15.55 -22.04 0.91
N HIS A 624 -15.39 -23.24 0.34
CA HIS A 624 -15.77 -23.51 -1.03
C HIS A 624 -17.29 -23.36 -1.24
N GLU A 625 -18.10 -23.88 -0.31
CA GLU A 625 -19.57 -23.72 -0.35
C GLU A 625 -19.99 -22.25 -0.20
N ALA A 626 -19.37 -21.50 0.71
CA ALA A 626 -19.62 -20.06 0.86
C ALA A 626 -19.21 -19.28 -0.41
N PHE A 627 -18.09 -19.66 -1.02
CA PHE A 627 -17.62 -19.06 -2.27
C PHE A 627 -18.62 -19.30 -3.41
N MET A 628 -19.13 -20.52 -3.56
CA MET A 628 -20.16 -20.85 -4.56
C MET A 628 -21.50 -20.15 -4.28
N THR A 629 -21.90 -20.02 -3.00
CA THR A 629 -23.14 -19.32 -2.59
C THR A 629 -23.18 -17.88 -3.11
N HIS A 630 -22.02 -17.23 -3.16
CA HIS A 630 -21.90 -15.81 -3.48
C HIS A 630 -21.35 -15.50 -4.87
N THR A 631 -20.90 -16.52 -5.60
CA THR A 631 -20.30 -16.36 -6.93
C THR A 631 -21.27 -16.80 -8.00
N THR A 632 -21.47 -15.97 -9.03
CA THR A 632 -22.30 -16.33 -10.19
C THR A 632 -21.74 -17.54 -10.94
N THR A 633 -22.62 -18.39 -11.47
CA THR A 633 -22.26 -19.50 -12.37
C THR A 633 -21.78 -19.03 -13.74
N SER A 634 -21.95 -17.74 -14.05
CA SER A 634 -21.47 -17.09 -15.29
C SER A 634 -20.63 -15.85 -14.93
N PRO A 635 -19.39 -16.03 -14.41
CA PRO A 635 -18.54 -14.93 -13.99
C PRO A 635 -17.99 -14.17 -15.20
N ASN A 636 -17.79 -12.86 -15.02
CA ASN A 636 -17.19 -12.02 -16.05
C ASN A 636 -15.68 -12.30 -16.18
N TYR A 637 -15.26 -12.81 -17.33
CA TYR A 637 -13.87 -13.22 -17.58
C TYR A 637 -12.93 -12.04 -17.81
N GLN A 638 -13.44 -10.88 -18.23
CA GLN A 638 -12.64 -9.66 -18.35
C GLN A 638 -12.19 -9.16 -16.97
N ILE A 639 -13.05 -9.28 -15.94
CA ILE A 639 -12.66 -9.00 -14.55
C ILE A 639 -11.55 -9.97 -14.10
N LEU A 640 -11.72 -11.28 -14.30
CA LEU A 640 -10.71 -12.28 -13.94
C LEU A 640 -9.38 -12.05 -14.66
N THR A 641 -9.44 -11.73 -15.95
CA THR A 641 -8.28 -11.35 -16.77
C THR A 641 -7.56 -10.15 -16.18
N SER A 642 -8.30 -9.12 -15.76
CA SER A 642 -7.72 -7.94 -15.14
C SER A 642 -7.04 -8.24 -13.81
N LEU A 643 -7.54 -9.22 -13.03
CA LEU A 643 -6.91 -9.66 -11.78
C LEU A 643 -5.59 -10.40 -12.04
N ASP A 644 -5.54 -11.26 -13.05
CA ASP A 644 -4.32 -11.97 -13.46
C ASP A 644 -3.24 -11.00 -13.96
N LEU A 645 -3.64 -10.01 -14.79
CA LEU A 645 -2.78 -8.93 -15.27
C LEU A 645 -2.31 -8.00 -14.15
N GLY A 646 -3.21 -7.59 -13.24
CA GLY A 646 -2.87 -6.78 -12.08
C GLY A 646 -1.84 -7.48 -11.19
N ARG A 647 -1.99 -8.79 -11.01
CA ARG A 647 -1.01 -9.63 -10.33
C ARG A 647 0.36 -9.66 -11.04
N ARG A 648 0.39 -9.62 -12.38
CA ARG A 648 1.66 -9.49 -13.13
C ARG A 648 2.35 -8.18 -12.83
N GLN A 649 1.58 -7.10 -12.86
CA GLN A 649 2.11 -5.77 -12.66
C GLN A 649 2.75 -5.64 -11.28
N VAL A 650 2.07 -6.07 -10.21
CA VAL A 650 2.62 -5.91 -8.86
C VAL A 650 3.86 -6.78 -8.60
N GLU A 651 3.98 -7.94 -9.25
CA GLU A 651 5.18 -8.79 -9.15
C GLU A 651 6.42 -8.20 -9.85
N LEU A 652 6.22 -7.38 -10.88
CA LEU A 652 7.31 -6.81 -11.68
C LEU A 652 7.59 -5.33 -11.37
N GLU A 653 6.54 -4.57 -11.04
CA GLU A 653 6.57 -3.10 -10.91
C GLU A 653 6.05 -2.63 -9.54
N GLY A 654 5.53 -3.52 -8.69
CA GLY A 654 4.83 -3.16 -7.46
C GLY A 654 5.66 -2.29 -6.52
N PHE A 655 6.95 -2.62 -6.35
CA PHE A 655 7.85 -1.83 -5.52
C PHE A 655 8.04 -0.40 -6.04
N GLU A 656 8.25 -0.23 -7.35
CA GLU A 656 8.36 1.10 -7.96
C GLU A 656 7.08 1.90 -7.78
N LEU A 657 5.94 1.29 -8.13
CA LEU A 657 4.65 1.96 -8.18
C LEU A 657 4.23 2.45 -6.79
N VAL A 658 4.44 1.64 -5.75
CA VAL A 658 4.13 2.01 -4.37
C VAL A 658 5.10 3.07 -3.85
N GLN A 659 6.41 2.91 -4.07
CA GLN A 659 7.40 3.93 -3.69
C GLN A 659 7.06 5.29 -4.32
N ARG A 660 6.75 5.29 -5.62
CA ARG A 660 6.36 6.50 -6.35
C ARG A 660 5.09 7.12 -5.80
N GLN A 661 4.08 6.31 -5.49
CA GLN A 661 2.83 6.79 -4.87
C GLN A 661 3.08 7.51 -3.54
N LEU A 662 3.93 6.94 -2.68
CA LEU A 662 4.29 7.51 -1.36
C LEU A 662 5.12 8.80 -1.50
N ASP A 663 6.06 8.83 -2.44
CA ASP A 663 6.88 10.01 -2.72
C ASP A 663 6.04 11.18 -3.25
N LEU A 664 5.11 10.90 -4.17
CA LEU A 664 4.18 11.91 -4.70
C LEU A 664 3.26 12.46 -3.61
N ALA A 665 2.77 11.60 -2.73
CA ALA A 665 1.92 12.01 -1.63
C ALA A 665 2.66 12.94 -0.65
N THR A 666 3.88 12.55 -0.28
CA THR A 666 4.76 13.37 0.57
C THR A 666 5.08 14.71 -0.11
N SER A 667 5.30 14.70 -1.43
CA SER A 667 5.54 15.92 -2.21
C SER A 667 4.35 16.88 -2.17
N LEU A 668 3.12 16.37 -2.32
CA LEU A 668 1.90 17.15 -2.24
C LEU A 668 1.72 17.75 -0.83
N ALA A 669 1.84 16.92 0.21
CA ALA A 669 1.72 17.35 1.60
C ALA A 669 2.74 18.45 1.95
N GLN A 670 4.00 18.29 1.54
CA GLN A 670 5.05 19.29 1.73
C GLN A 670 4.77 20.58 0.96
N SER A 671 4.24 20.49 -0.26
CA SER A 671 3.93 21.66 -1.08
C SER A 671 2.85 22.51 -0.43
N ILE A 672 1.79 21.89 0.10
CA ILE A 672 0.74 22.58 0.87
C ILE A 672 1.33 23.22 2.13
N ALA A 673 2.14 22.48 2.90
CA ALA A 673 2.67 22.96 4.18
C ALA A 673 3.71 24.09 4.04
N ARG A 674 4.48 24.13 2.94
CA ARG A 674 5.56 25.12 2.73
C ARG A 674 5.12 26.34 1.93
N HIS A 675 4.14 26.20 1.04
CA HIS A 675 3.71 27.31 0.19
C HIS A 675 3.11 28.43 1.04
N PRO A 676 3.61 29.69 0.92
CA PRO A 676 3.21 30.80 1.80
C PRO A 676 1.70 31.04 1.86
N LEU A 677 1.04 30.93 0.71
CA LEU A 677 -0.41 31.05 0.56
C LEU A 677 -1.16 29.81 1.08
N LEU A 678 -0.85 28.61 0.55
CA LEU A 678 -1.60 27.40 0.88
C LEU A 678 -1.63 27.11 2.39
N ARG A 679 -0.51 27.27 3.10
CA ARG A 679 -0.45 26.99 4.56
C ARG A 679 -1.34 27.90 5.41
N ARG A 680 -1.73 29.08 4.88
CA ARG A 680 -2.67 29.98 5.55
C ARG A 680 -4.10 29.49 5.39
N THR A 681 -4.41 28.89 4.25
CA THR A 681 -5.76 28.45 3.87
C THR A 681 -6.06 26.99 4.20
N PHE A 682 -5.06 26.12 4.10
CA PHE A 682 -5.18 24.67 4.23
C PHE A 682 -4.18 24.13 5.26
N LYS A 683 -4.56 23.09 6.01
CA LYS A 683 -3.66 22.36 6.90
C LYS A 683 -3.70 20.87 6.55
N VAL A 684 -2.55 20.28 6.26
CA VAL A 684 -2.44 18.82 6.13
C VAL A 684 -2.46 18.22 7.53
N LEU A 685 -3.42 17.33 7.81
CA LEU A 685 -3.51 16.61 9.07
C LEU A 685 -2.44 15.52 9.13
N THR A 686 -1.80 15.41 10.28
CA THR A 686 -0.64 14.53 10.51
C THR A 686 -0.95 13.46 11.54
N ALA A 687 0.01 12.57 11.83
CA ALA A 687 -0.15 11.59 12.90
C ALA A 687 -0.43 12.23 14.28
N HIS A 688 -0.01 13.48 14.51
CA HIS A 688 -0.31 14.20 15.75
C HIS A 688 -1.77 14.64 15.86
N ASP A 689 -2.41 14.86 14.72
CA ASP A 689 -3.82 15.30 14.65
C ASP A 689 -4.77 14.09 14.63
N LEU A 690 -4.36 13.00 13.94
CA LEU A 690 -5.22 11.85 13.66
C LEU A 690 -5.05 10.69 14.63
N ILE A 691 -3.99 10.66 15.44
CA ILE A 691 -3.69 9.55 16.36
C ILE A 691 -3.35 10.10 17.76
N PRO A 692 -4.04 9.63 18.82
CA PRO A 692 -3.72 9.98 20.21
C PRO A 692 -2.26 9.69 20.58
N GLY A 693 -1.72 10.45 21.54
CA GLY A 693 -0.30 10.41 21.90
C GLY A 693 0.16 9.05 22.45
N GLU A 694 -0.71 8.40 23.21
CA GLU A 694 -0.49 7.08 23.83
C GLU A 694 -0.28 5.96 22.80
N HIS A 695 -0.74 6.13 21.56
CA HIS A 695 -0.61 5.13 20.49
C HIS A 695 0.61 5.38 19.58
N ARG A 696 1.42 6.42 19.86
CA ARG A 696 2.56 6.87 19.03
C ARG A 696 3.86 6.93 19.83
N THR A 697 4.58 5.82 19.89
CA THR A 697 5.90 5.68 20.54
C THR A 697 6.95 6.60 19.91
N VAL A 698 7.07 6.62 18.58
CA VAL A 698 8.10 7.37 17.84
C VAL A 698 7.82 8.88 17.82
N GLY A 699 6.53 9.26 17.93
CA GLY A 699 6.12 10.65 18.14
C GLY A 699 6.37 11.59 16.96
N ARG A 700 6.61 11.10 15.74
CA ARG A 700 6.86 11.91 14.54
C ARG A 700 5.55 12.21 13.78
N PRO A 701 5.27 13.46 13.36
CA PRO A 701 4.00 13.80 12.71
C PRO A 701 3.89 13.26 11.27
N MET A 702 4.98 13.30 10.51
CA MET A 702 5.07 12.74 9.15
C MET A 702 6.41 12.00 8.98
N PRO A 703 6.52 10.75 9.45
CA PRO A 703 7.78 10.01 9.47
C PRO A 703 8.51 9.96 8.11
N LEU A 704 7.79 9.67 7.01
CA LEU A 704 8.37 9.59 5.67
C LEU A 704 8.98 10.92 5.18
N ARG A 705 8.50 12.05 5.69
CA ARG A 705 9.09 13.37 5.39
C ARG A 705 10.51 13.49 5.94
N ASP A 706 10.77 12.86 7.07
CA ASP A 706 12.04 12.91 7.78
C ASP A 706 13.01 11.83 7.24
N GLY A 707 12.49 10.78 6.59
CA GLY A 707 13.26 9.78 5.85
C GLY A 707 12.64 8.37 5.88
N LEU A 708 13.22 7.45 5.11
CA LEU A 708 12.77 6.05 5.08
C LEU A 708 13.01 5.36 6.43
N SER A 709 14.13 5.65 7.11
CA SER A 709 14.43 5.06 8.43
C SER A 709 13.41 5.50 9.48
N SER A 710 13.02 6.78 9.47
CA SER A 710 12.00 7.31 10.39
C SER A 710 10.63 6.70 10.12
N MET A 711 10.25 6.51 8.85
CA MET A 711 9.03 5.78 8.49
C MET A 711 9.09 4.34 9.00
N TRP A 712 10.21 3.66 8.78
CA TRP A 712 10.38 2.27 9.19
C TRP A 712 10.23 2.09 10.70
N GLN A 713 10.86 2.95 11.51
CA GLN A 713 10.76 2.93 12.97
C GLN A 713 9.31 3.11 13.44
N ALA A 714 8.61 4.14 12.95
CA ALA A 714 7.21 4.37 13.32
C ALA A 714 6.34 3.17 12.95
N TRP A 715 6.52 2.62 11.75
CA TRP A 715 5.79 1.43 11.30
C TRP A 715 6.15 0.15 12.07
N ALA A 716 7.28 0.11 12.77
CA ALA A 716 7.69 -1.00 13.61
C ALA A 716 7.19 -0.92 15.06
N GLU A 717 7.10 0.28 15.61
CA GLU A 717 6.96 0.49 17.06
C GLU A 717 5.59 1.08 17.47
N ASP A 718 4.98 1.91 16.63
CA ASP A 718 3.73 2.58 16.98
C ASP A 718 2.54 1.61 16.90
N GLU A 719 1.50 1.81 17.70
CA GLU A 719 0.28 1.00 17.56
C GLU A 719 -0.44 1.34 16.25
N PHE A 720 -0.53 2.64 15.96
CA PHE A 720 -1.10 3.17 14.73
C PHE A 720 -0.11 4.05 13.97
N VAL A 721 -0.17 3.99 12.64
CA VAL A 721 0.56 4.89 11.75
C VAL A 721 -0.37 5.44 10.68
N ILE A 722 0.01 6.53 10.02
CA ILE A 722 -0.72 7.08 8.87
C ILE A 722 -0.07 6.60 7.58
N ASP A 723 -0.87 6.02 6.68
CA ASP A 723 -0.54 5.77 5.28
C ASP A 723 -0.28 7.11 4.57
N PRO A 724 0.97 7.39 4.14
CA PRO A 724 1.30 8.66 3.51
C PRO A 724 0.47 8.98 2.27
N SER A 725 -0.07 7.96 1.59
CA SER A 725 -0.89 8.14 0.39
C SER A 725 -2.29 8.70 0.66
N ARG A 726 -2.70 8.79 1.94
CA ARG A 726 -3.98 9.37 2.39
C ARG A 726 -3.73 10.74 3.00
N ILE A 727 -4.03 11.78 2.22
CA ILE A 727 -3.69 13.16 2.53
C ILE A 727 -4.97 13.89 2.92
N THR A 728 -5.29 13.82 4.21
CA THR A 728 -6.42 14.56 4.78
C THR A 728 -6.04 16.02 4.98
N VAL A 729 -6.74 16.92 4.30
CA VAL A 729 -6.53 18.36 4.36
C VAL A 729 -7.72 19.00 5.07
N GLU A 730 -7.44 19.69 6.17
CA GLU A 730 -8.39 20.55 6.85
C GLU A 730 -8.61 21.83 6.03
N ILE A 731 -9.88 22.18 5.83
CA ILE A 731 -10.36 23.31 5.04
C ILE A 731 -11.16 24.34 5.87
N THR A 732 -11.20 24.21 7.20
CA THR A 732 -11.97 25.10 8.10
C THR A 732 -11.74 26.59 7.79
N ARG A 733 -10.50 26.99 7.49
CA ARG A 733 -10.13 28.39 7.22
C ARG A 733 -10.64 28.93 5.88
N THR A 734 -11.21 28.09 5.03
CA THR A 734 -11.87 28.52 3.79
C THR A 734 -13.27 29.10 4.05
N GLY A 735 -13.89 28.78 5.20
CA GLY A 735 -15.28 29.13 5.47
C GLY A 735 -16.28 28.39 4.58
N VAL A 736 -15.89 27.25 3.99
CA VAL A 736 -16.74 26.45 3.11
C VAL A 736 -16.79 25.02 3.66
N ASP A 737 -17.99 24.43 3.71
CA ASP A 737 -18.16 23.04 4.10
C ASP A 737 -17.59 22.08 3.05
N GLY A 738 -17.26 20.86 3.45
CA GLY A 738 -16.62 19.90 2.56
C GLY A 738 -17.48 19.41 1.40
N ASP A 739 -18.82 19.39 1.52
CA ASP A 739 -19.69 19.00 0.38
C ASP A 739 -19.63 20.07 -0.71
N THR A 740 -19.78 21.33 -0.32
CA THR A 740 -19.64 22.49 -1.22
C THR A 740 -18.22 22.59 -1.78
N PHE A 741 -17.18 22.40 -0.96
CA PHE A 741 -15.79 22.43 -1.42
C PHE A 741 -15.52 21.35 -2.49
N LYS A 742 -16.06 20.14 -2.29
CA LYS A 742 -15.92 19.03 -3.25
C LYS A 742 -16.63 19.32 -4.56
N HIS A 743 -17.91 19.68 -4.53
CA HIS A 743 -18.70 19.81 -5.76
C HIS A 743 -18.38 21.12 -6.49
N ASP A 744 -18.58 22.25 -5.83
CA ASP A 744 -18.56 23.56 -6.48
C ASP A 744 -17.13 24.05 -6.76
N TYR A 745 -16.19 23.78 -5.85
CA TYR A 745 -14.83 24.29 -5.94
C TYR A 745 -13.86 23.33 -6.61
N LEU A 746 -14.00 22.02 -6.46
CA LEU A 746 -13.09 21.04 -7.06
C LEU A 746 -13.66 20.37 -8.33
N MET A 747 -14.80 19.69 -8.23
CA MET A 747 -15.33 18.86 -9.30
C MET A 747 -15.86 19.68 -10.48
N ASP A 748 -16.81 20.58 -10.23
CA ASP A 748 -17.51 21.30 -11.30
C ASP A 748 -16.62 22.37 -11.96
N ARG A 749 -15.73 22.98 -11.17
CA ARG A 749 -14.85 24.06 -11.64
C ARG A 749 -13.56 23.58 -12.27
N TYR A 750 -12.90 22.58 -11.69
CA TYR A 750 -11.56 22.15 -12.10
C TYR A 750 -11.48 20.67 -12.49
N GLY A 751 -12.60 19.92 -12.44
CA GLY A 751 -12.60 18.49 -12.77
C GLY A 751 -11.83 17.62 -11.77
N VAL A 752 -11.56 18.12 -10.55
CA VAL A 752 -10.82 17.38 -9.52
C VAL A 752 -11.79 16.54 -8.70
N GLN A 753 -11.71 15.23 -8.84
CA GLN A 753 -12.56 14.30 -8.10
C GLN A 753 -11.93 13.90 -6.77
N VAL A 754 -12.73 13.92 -5.70
CA VAL A 754 -12.34 13.51 -4.35
C VAL A 754 -13.31 12.46 -3.84
N ASN A 755 -12.76 11.41 -3.21
CA ASN A 755 -13.55 10.28 -2.73
C ASN A 755 -14.32 10.57 -1.43
N LYS A 756 -13.73 11.32 -0.50
CA LYS A 756 -14.33 11.61 0.81
C LYS A 756 -14.07 13.05 1.24
N THR A 757 -15.09 13.64 1.85
CA THR A 757 -15.02 14.87 2.63
C THR A 757 -15.65 14.61 4.00
N SER A 758 -15.27 15.40 5.00
CA SER A 758 -16.10 15.64 6.18
C SER A 758 -16.68 17.05 6.06
N ARG A 759 -17.26 17.61 7.13
CA ARG A 759 -17.69 19.02 7.11
C ARG A 759 -16.52 19.98 6.89
N ASN A 760 -15.35 19.70 7.46
CA ASN A 760 -14.21 20.61 7.45
C ASN A 760 -12.91 19.96 6.94
N THR A 761 -12.99 18.77 6.33
CA THR A 761 -11.84 18.10 5.73
C THR A 761 -12.13 17.58 4.33
N VAL A 762 -11.08 17.49 3.52
CA VAL A 762 -11.07 16.85 2.20
C VAL A 762 -9.94 15.83 2.14
N LEU A 763 -10.22 14.61 1.68
CA LEU A 763 -9.22 13.55 1.59
C LEU A 763 -8.73 13.36 0.15
N PHE A 764 -7.50 13.80 -0.12
CA PHE A 764 -6.81 13.49 -1.37
C PHE A 764 -6.07 12.15 -1.23
N MET A 765 -6.08 11.35 -2.30
CA MET A 765 -5.47 10.03 -2.28
C MET A 765 -4.61 9.86 -3.52
N THR A 766 -3.33 9.54 -3.33
CA THR A 766 -2.49 9.08 -4.43
C THR A 766 -2.68 7.57 -4.62
N ASN A 767 -2.54 7.12 -5.85
CA ASN A 767 -2.57 5.70 -6.22
C ASN A 767 -1.41 5.38 -7.17
N ILE A 768 -1.21 4.11 -7.48
CA ILE A 768 -0.14 3.64 -8.37
C ILE A 768 -0.20 4.23 -9.80
N GLY A 769 -1.36 4.74 -10.23
CA GLY A 769 -1.53 5.44 -11.51
C GLY A 769 -1.39 6.96 -11.43
N THR A 770 -1.12 7.53 -10.26
CA THR A 770 -1.03 8.98 -10.07
C THR A 770 0.23 9.53 -10.71
N SER A 771 0.08 10.51 -11.60
CA SER A 771 1.20 11.14 -12.29
C SER A 771 1.70 12.39 -11.57
N ARG A 772 2.95 12.81 -11.87
CA ARG A 772 3.49 14.08 -11.40
C ARG A 772 2.67 15.27 -11.89
N SER A 773 2.20 15.22 -13.13
CA SER A 773 1.35 16.25 -13.73
C SER A 773 0.02 16.41 -12.98
N ALA A 774 -0.58 15.31 -12.51
CA ALA A 774 -1.79 15.37 -11.70
C ALA A 774 -1.55 16.06 -10.34
N ILE A 775 -0.42 15.77 -9.69
CA ILE A 775 -0.02 16.46 -8.44
C ILE A 775 0.23 17.95 -8.68
N ALA A 776 0.96 18.30 -9.75
CA ALA A 776 1.22 19.70 -10.10
C ALA A 776 -0.09 20.46 -10.38
N TYR A 777 -1.00 19.86 -11.15
CA TYR A 777 -2.32 20.43 -11.42
C TYR A 777 -3.15 20.64 -10.14
N LEU A 778 -3.15 19.66 -9.23
CA LEU A 778 -3.83 19.81 -7.95
C LEU A 778 -3.25 20.95 -7.10
N ILE A 779 -1.92 21.08 -7.04
CA ILE A 779 -1.27 22.20 -6.34
C ILE A 779 -1.68 23.53 -6.98
N GLU A 780 -1.66 23.64 -8.31
CA GLU A 780 -2.10 24.84 -9.03
C GLU A 780 -3.56 25.20 -8.71
N VAL A 781 -4.46 24.21 -8.71
CA VAL A 781 -5.86 24.38 -8.33
C VAL A 781 -5.99 24.88 -6.89
N LEU A 782 -5.28 24.27 -5.94
CA LEU A 782 -5.30 24.71 -4.54
C LEU A 782 -4.75 26.14 -4.39
N VAL A 783 -3.75 26.55 -5.17
CA VAL A 783 -3.23 27.92 -5.16
C VAL A 783 -4.30 28.90 -5.63
N LYS A 784 -4.93 28.64 -6.79
CA LYS A 784 -6.02 29.48 -7.33
C LYS A 784 -7.20 29.59 -6.35
N LEU A 785 -7.53 28.48 -5.67
CA LEU A 785 -8.56 28.46 -4.64
C LEU A 785 -8.15 29.31 -3.43
N ALA A 786 -6.91 29.19 -2.97
CA ALA A 786 -6.42 29.96 -1.83
C ALA A 786 -6.38 31.47 -2.13
N GLU A 787 -5.98 31.88 -3.34
CA GLU A 787 -6.04 33.29 -3.78
C GLU A 787 -7.47 33.82 -3.71
N ARG A 788 -8.41 33.05 -4.26
CA ARG A 788 -9.84 33.40 -4.24
C ARG A 788 -10.39 33.53 -2.82
N PHE A 789 -10.02 32.63 -1.91
CA PHE A 789 -10.47 32.72 -0.52
C PHE A 789 -9.84 33.91 0.22
N GLU A 790 -8.59 34.26 -0.05
CA GLU A 790 -8.00 35.49 0.49
C GLU A 790 -8.71 36.74 -0.04
N GLU A 791 -8.96 36.84 -1.36
CA GLU A 791 -9.69 37.95 -1.97
C GLU A 791 -11.11 38.10 -1.42
N ALA A 792 -11.84 36.98 -1.27
CA ALA A 792 -13.18 36.98 -0.69
C ALA A 792 -13.15 37.44 0.77
N ARG A 793 -12.10 37.06 1.51
CA ARG A 793 -11.96 37.41 2.93
C ARG A 793 -11.57 38.87 3.16
N GLU A 794 -10.79 39.46 2.25
CA GLU A 794 -10.51 40.91 2.25
C GLU A 794 -11.77 41.76 1.98
N GLN A 795 -12.77 41.17 1.32
CA GLN A 795 -14.04 41.83 1.00
C GLN A 795 -15.15 41.56 2.02
N SER A 796 -14.94 40.63 2.97
CA SER A 796 -15.91 40.26 4.00
C SER A 796 -15.70 41.03 5.32
N ASP A 797 -16.76 41.16 6.11
CA ASP A 797 -16.69 41.70 7.47
C ASP A 797 -15.83 40.78 8.37
N PRO A 798 -14.72 41.26 8.97
CA PRO A 798 -13.85 40.46 9.82
C PRO A 798 -14.52 40.00 11.12
N ASP A 799 -15.64 40.60 11.52
CA ASP A 799 -16.38 40.26 12.75
C ASP A 799 -17.46 39.17 12.53
N LEU A 800 -17.70 38.74 11.28
CA LEU A 800 -18.60 37.62 10.98
C LEU A 800 -17.85 36.27 11.14
N PRO A 801 -18.38 35.31 11.92
CA PRO A 801 -17.79 33.98 12.02
C PRO A 801 -17.81 33.27 10.66
N LEU A 802 -16.74 32.55 10.34
CA LEU A 802 -16.64 31.82 9.07
C LEU A 802 -17.62 30.63 9.08
N PRO A 803 -18.28 30.31 7.95
CA PRO A 803 -19.11 29.12 7.88
C PRO A 803 -18.26 27.87 8.18
N GLY A 804 -18.66 27.08 9.19
CA GLY A 804 -17.92 25.90 9.63
C GLY A 804 -17.17 26.03 10.96
N GLU A 805 -17.19 27.20 11.62
CA GLU A 805 -16.68 27.37 12.99
C GLU A 805 -17.62 26.80 14.09
N GLU A 806 -18.82 26.32 13.72
CA GLU A 806 -19.72 25.68 14.67
C GLU A 806 -19.20 24.30 15.12
N PRO A 807 -19.15 24.02 16.44
CA PRO A 807 -18.75 22.71 16.95
C PRO A 807 -19.71 21.63 16.43
N MET A 808 -19.16 20.58 15.82
CA MET A 808 -19.96 19.43 15.42
C MET A 808 -20.28 18.55 16.64
N PRO A 809 -21.51 18.00 16.74
CA PRO A 809 -21.76 16.91 17.67
C PRO A 809 -20.80 15.75 17.35
N PRO A 810 -20.27 15.08 18.39
CA PRO A 810 -19.44 13.90 18.18
C PRO A 810 -20.21 12.84 17.39
N LEU A 811 -19.49 12.00 16.64
CA LEU A 811 -20.17 10.86 16.03
C LEU A 811 -20.73 9.95 17.14
N PRO A 812 -21.93 9.37 16.93
CA PRO A 812 -22.55 8.54 17.92
C PRO A 812 -21.93 7.14 17.91
N ASP A 813 -21.49 6.68 19.09
CA ASP A 813 -21.09 5.29 19.32
C ASP A 813 -22.30 4.34 19.22
N PHE A 814 -22.05 3.03 19.16
CA PHE A 814 -23.12 2.06 19.34
C PHE A 814 -23.74 2.18 20.73
N SER A 815 -25.05 2.40 20.77
CA SER A 815 -25.81 2.52 22.01
C SER A 815 -25.97 1.19 22.73
N SER A 816 -26.83 0.34 22.19
CA SER A 816 -27.05 -1.05 22.62
C SER A 816 -28.08 -1.71 21.71
N PHE A 817 -28.10 -3.04 21.71
CA PHE A 817 -29.29 -3.75 21.26
C PHE A 817 -30.41 -3.57 22.27
N SER A 818 -31.64 -3.36 21.79
CA SER A 818 -32.80 -3.34 22.69
C SER A 818 -32.93 -4.68 23.42
N PRO A 819 -33.56 -4.74 24.62
CA PRO A 819 -33.71 -6.00 25.37
C PRO A 819 -34.35 -7.16 24.60
N ALA A 820 -35.14 -6.88 23.56
CA ALA A 820 -35.74 -7.91 22.70
C ALA A 820 -34.75 -8.57 21.72
N TYR A 821 -33.58 -7.96 21.51
CA TYR A 821 -32.54 -8.39 20.58
C TYR A 821 -31.18 -8.58 21.26
N ALA A 822 -30.94 -8.02 22.44
CA ALA A 822 -29.76 -8.33 23.23
C ALA A 822 -29.81 -9.79 23.70
N THR A 823 -28.65 -10.46 23.75
CA THR A 823 -28.57 -11.81 24.32
C THR A 823 -28.90 -11.80 25.81
N ASP A 824 -28.25 -10.89 26.53
CA ASP A 824 -28.44 -10.64 27.95
C ASP A 824 -28.06 -9.18 28.26
N ALA A 825 -28.08 -8.80 29.54
CA ALA A 825 -27.76 -7.43 29.97
C ALA A 825 -26.26 -7.21 30.27
N SER A 826 -25.43 -8.24 30.19
CA SER A 826 -24.02 -8.22 30.61
C SER A 826 -23.04 -7.97 29.48
N LEU A 827 -23.36 -8.40 28.26
CA LEU A 827 -22.48 -8.30 27.09
C LEU A 827 -23.17 -7.58 25.93
N PRO A 828 -22.40 -6.93 25.02
CA PRO A 828 -22.96 -6.03 24.01
C PRO A 828 -23.53 -6.75 22.77
N ASP A 829 -23.46 -8.08 22.69
CA ASP A 829 -23.91 -8.83 21.51
C ASP A 829 -25.44 -8.97 21.41
N GLY A 830 -25.95 -9.05 20.17
CA GLY A 830 -27.39 -9.20 19.93
C GLY A 830 -27.77 -9.78 18.57
N ASP A 831 -29.05 -10.13 18.41
CA ASP A 831 -29.62 -10.73 17.21
C ASP A 831 -30.05 -9.66 16.18
N LEU A 832 -29.06 -9.16 15.46
CA LEU A 832 -29.23 -8.24 14.32
C LEU A 832 -30.17 -8.81 13.25
N ARG A 833 -30.14 -10.13 13.03
CA ARG A 833 -30.90 -10.80 11.96
C ARG A 833 -32.40 -10.81 12.26
N ALA A 834 -32.79 -11.16 13.48
CA ALA A 834 -34.19 -11.13 13.90
C ALA A 834 -34.77 -9.71 13.80
N ALA A 835 -34.01 -8.71 14.25
CA ALA A 835 -34.41 -7.31 14.14
C ALA A 835 -34.57 -6.87 12.67
N PHE A 836 -33.62 -7.23 11.81
CA PHE A 836 -33.68 -6.93 10.38
C PHE A 836 -34.96 -7.49 9.72
N TYR A 837 -35.25 -8.78 9.91
CA TYR A 837 -36.44 -9.41 9.30
C TYR A 837 -37.75 -8.91 9.89
N ARG A 838 -37.80 -8.58 11.19
CA ARG A 838 -38.98 -7.91 11.77
C ARG A 838 -39.16 -6.53 11.14
N GLY A 839 -38.08 -5.78 10.96
CA GLY A 839 -38.08 -4.46 10.33
C GLY A 839 -38.59 -4.44 8.89
N GLN A 840 -38.53 -5.57 8.16
CA GLN A 840 -39.11 -5.68 6.82
C GLN A 840 -40.64 -5.83 6.82
N ARG A 841 -41.26 -6.19 7.95
CA ARG A 841 -42.70 -6.38 8.05
C ARG A 841 -43.38 -5.03 8.30
N ARG A 842 -44.16 -4.54 7.33
CA ARG A 842 -44.90 -3.26 7.43
C ARG A 842 -45.73 -3.12 8.72
N ALA A 843 -46.32 -4.21 9.20
CA ALA A 843 -47.12 -4.20 10.44
C ALA A 843 -46.27 -3.97 11.71
N ALA A 844 -44.99 -4.32 11.68
CA ALA A 844 -44.07 -4.23 12.82
C ALA A 844 -43.22 -2.95 12.83
N ILE A 845 -43.44 -2.06 11.86
CA ILE A 845 -42.73 -0.78 11.78
C ILE A 845 -43.71 0.40 11.80
N GLU A 846 -43.23 1.52 12.31
CA GLU A 846 -43.76 2.85 12.08
C GLU A 846 -42.67 3.73 11.46
N HIS A 847 -43.11 4.80 10.80
CA HIS A 847 -42.21 5.86 10.35
C HIS A 847 -42.42 7.06 11.26
N VAL A 848 -41.34 7.56 11.85
CA VAL A 848 -41.39 8.63 12.86
C VAL A 848 -40.49 9.77 12.39
N MET A 849 -41.05 10.97 12.34
CA MET A 849 -40.29 12.16 11.95
C MET A 849 -39.22 12.49 13.01
N PRO A 850 -38.07 13.09 12.63
CA PRO A 850 -36.97 13.35 13.56
C PRO A 850 -37.37 14.10 14.84
N ALA A 851 -38.22 15.13 14.73
CA ALA A 851 -38.68 15.91 15.88
C ALA A 851 -39.52 15.08 16.85
N GLU A 852 -40.49 14.32 16.34
CA GLU A 852 -41.30 13.41 17.16
C GLU A 852 -40.44 12.33 17.80
N LEU A 853 -39.47 11.78 17.07
CA LEU A 853 -38.58 10.76 17.59
C LEU A 853 -37.67 11.32 18.71
N ALA A 854 -37.20 12.56 18.57
CA ALA A 854 -36.43 13.24 19.61
C ALA A 854 -37.26 13.50 20.87
N GLU A 855 -38.55 13.85 20.73
CA GLU A 855 -39.47 13.96 21.86
C GLU A 855 -39.69 12.63 22.57
N ARG A 856 -39.88 11.54 21.81
CA ARG A 856 -40.01 10.17 22.38
C ARG A 856 -38.79 9.80 23.21
N VAL A 857 -37.59 10.00 22.67
CA VAL A 857 -36.33 9.77 23.39
C VAL A 857 -36.25 10.67 24.65
N ALA A 858 -36.64 11.94 24.55
CA ALA A 858 -36.64 12.86 25.69
C ALA A 858 -37.64 12.46 26.80
N ARG A 859 -38.72 11.74 26.47
CA ARG A 859 -39.64 11.15 27.44
C ARG A 859 -39.12 9.87 28.11
N GLY A 860 -37.94 9.39 27.73
CA GLY A 860 -37.35 8.15 28.22
C GLY A 860 -37.80 6.90 27.46
N GLU A 861 -38.47 7.05 26.32
CA GLU A 861 -38.73 5.91 25.44
C GLU A 861 -37.42 5.43 24.81
N GLN A 862 -37.34 4.13 24.52
CA GLN A 862 -36.20 3.50 23.82
C GLN A 862 -36.62 3.04 22.44
N PRO A 863 -36.86 3.96 21.48
CA PRO A 863 -37.24 3.58 20.12
C PRO A 863 -36.13 2.75 19.48
N VAL A 864 -36.52 1.71 18.75
CA VAL A 864 -35.57 0.74 18.19
C VAL A 864 -35.52 0.85 16.68
N SER A 865 -34.33 0.98 16.10
CA SER A 865 -34.16 1.07 14.65
C SER A 865 -34.62 -0.23 13.97
N ALA A 866 -35.43 -0.10 12.91
CA ALA A 866 -35.89 -1.23 12.10
C ALA A 866 -35.00 -1.50 10.88
N GLY A 867 -33.99 -0.67 10.63
CA GLY A 867 -33.18 -0.72 9.42
C GLY A 867 -31.76 -0.20 9.62
N PHE A 868 -30.92 -0.40 8.61
CA PHE A 868 -29.64 0.30 8.54
C PHE A 868 -29.89 1.76 8.16
N VAL A 869 -29.23 2.70 8.83
CA VAL A 869 -29.15 4.10 8.40
C VAL A 869 -27.69 4.43 8.17
N THR A 870 -27.33 4.77 6.94
CA THR A 870 -25.93 4.93 6.50
C THR A 870 -25.76 6.24 5.73
N PRO A 871 -25.30 7.32 6.37
CA PRO A 871 -24.95 8.56 5.68
C PRO A 871 -23.65 8.41 4.87
N TYR A 872 -23.58 9.06 3.71
CA TYR A 872 -22.40 9.11 2.84
C TYR A 872 -21.98 10.55 2.57
N PRO A 873 -20.83 11.02 3.07
CA PRO A 873 -19.89 10.36 3.99
C PRO A 873 -20.45 10.20 5.42
N PRO A 874 -19.86 9.33 6.28
CA PRO A 874 -18.64 8.54 6.09
C PRO A 874 -18.84 7.15 5.45
N GLY A 875 -20.07 6.70 5.22
CA GLY A 875 -20.38 5.46 4.48
C GLY A 875 -20.41 4.17 5.31
N PHE A 876 -20.50 4.28 6.64
CA PHE A 876 -20.81 3.17 7.55
C PHE A 876 -22.15 3.40 8.27
N PRO A 877 -22.86 2.35 8.73
CA PRO A 877 -24.18 2.52 9.32
C PRO A 877 -24.11 3.18 10.69
N VAL A 878 -24.72 4.35 10.89
CA VAL A 878 -24.86 4.97 12.23
C VAL A 878 -25.97 4.32 13.05
N LEU A 879 -26.98 3.75 12.38
CA LEU A 879 -27.96 2.86 12.99
C LEU A 879 -27.94 1.49 12.33
N VAL A 880 -28.08 0.45 13.14
CA VAL A 880 -28.31 -0.93 12.69
C VAL A 880 -29.67 -1.44 13.20
N PRO A 881 -30.32 -2.41 12.53
CA PRO A 881 -31.54 -3.02 13.03
C PRO A 881 -31.40 -3.55 14.46
N GLY A 882 -32.36 -3.26 15.33
CA GLY A 882 -32.37 -3.72 16.72
C GLY A 882 -31.61 -2.81 17.69
N GLN A 883 -30.90 -1.79 17.18
CA GLN A 883 -30.22 -0.78 18.00
C GLN A 883 -31.22 0.22 18.59
N VAL A 884 -31.02 0.61 19.85
CA VAL A 884 -31.77 1.70 20.49
C VAL A 884 -31.33 3.04 19.90
N ILE A 885 -32.27 3.85 19.42
CA ILE A 885 -32.00 5.17 18.88
C ILE A 885 -31.88 6.15 20.06
N THR A 886 -30.75 6.85 20.15
CA THR A 886 -30.45 7.79 21.23
C THR A 886 -30.48 9.23 20.75
N ARG A 887 -30.37 10.18 21.70
CA ARG A 887 -30.39 11.61 21.40
C ARG A 887 -29.15 12.02 20.59
N GLU A 888 -28.00 11.46 20.90
CA GLU A 888 -26.72 11.70 20.23
C GLU A 888 -26.80 11.33 18.74
N VAL A 889 -27.45 10.20 18.41
CA VAL A 889 -27.65 9.80 17.01
C VAL A 889 -28.52 10.81 16.27
N LEU A 890 -29.60 11.29 16.89
CA LEU A 890 -30.51 12.24 16.26
C LEU A 890 -29.86 13.62 16.08
N ASP A 891 -29.10 14.08 17.07
CA ASP A 891 -28.37 15.34 17.01
C ASP A 891 -27.28 15.29 15.92
N PHE A 892 -26.54 14.17 15.81
CA PHE A 892 -25.60 13.95 14.72
C PHE A 892 -26.29 13.97 13.35
N MET A 893 -27.41 13.26 13.21
CA MET A 893 -28.15 13.22 11.95
C MET A 893 -28.74 14.57 11.54
N ALA A 894 -29.04 15.46 12.50
CA ALA A 894 -29.61 16.77 12.24
C ALA A 894 -28.60 17.77 11.65
N VAL A 895 -27.30 17.56 11.89
CA VAL A 895 -26.21 18.43 11.39
C VAL A 895 -25.52 17.89 10.14
N LEU A 896 -25.96 16.73 9.65
CA LEU A 896 -25.38 16.11 8.46
C LEU A 896 -25.80 16.87 7.20
N ASP A 897 -24.84 17.51 6.55
CA ASP A 897 -25.04 18.23 5.28
C ASP A 897 -25.01 17.30 4.05
N THR A 898 -25.07 15.97 4.23
CA THR A 898 -25.05 15.04 3.11
C THR A 898 -26.44 14.86 2.47
N ARG A 899 -26.43 14.82 1.13
CA ARG A 899 -27.61 14.51 0.31
C ARG A 899 -27.92 13.01 0.25
N GLU A 900 -26.97 12.15 0.59
CA GLU A 900 -27.08 10.69 0.42
C GLU A 900 -27.07 9.97 1.76
N ILE A 901 -28.26 9.60 2.25
CA ILE A 901 -28.45 8.80 3.46
C ILE A 901 -29.24 7.54 3.12
N HIS A 902 -28.57 6.38 3.10
CA HIS A 902 -29.23 5.11 2.79
C HIS A 902 -30.06 4.66 4.00
N GLY A 903 -31.31 4.28 3.76
CA GLY A 903 -32.21 3.76 4.79
C GLY A 903 -32.96 4.81 5.62
N TYR A 904 -32.80 6.10 5.28
CA TYR A 904 -33.58 7.22 5.80
C TYR A 904 -34.42 7.85 4.67
N ASP A 905 -35.67 8.20 4.96
CA ASP A 905 -36.57 8.87 4.01
C ASP A 905 -36.97 10.23 4.60
N ALA A 906 -36.53 11.33 4.00
CA ALA A 906 -36.78 12.67 4.54
C ALA A 906 -38.27 13.03 4.63
N ALA A 907 -39.14 12.41 3.83
CA ALA A 907 -40.58 12.68 3.84
C ALA A 907 -41.34 11.82 4.87
N ARG A 908 -40.75 10.70 5.32
CA ARG A 908 -41.38 9.77 6.26
C ARG A 908 -40.68 9.70 7.62
N GLY A 909 -39.41 10.08 7.68
CA GLY A 909 -38.54 9.96 8.85
C GLY A 909 -37.90 8.58 9.01
N TYR A 910 -37.59 8.23 10.25
CA TYR A 910 -36.91 6.99 10.61
C TYR A 910 -37.87 5.81 10.65
N ARG A 911 -37.38 4.62 10.29
CA ARG A 911 -38.10 3.37 10.48
C ARG A 911 -37.84 2.84 11.88
N VAL A 912 -38.88 2.83 12.72
CA VAL A 912 -38.82 2.40 14.13
C VAL A 912 -39.65 1.14 14.31
N LEU A 913 -39.17 0.17 15.09
CA LEU A 913 -39.92 -1.04 15.44
C LEU A 913 -41.02 -0.72 16.45
N LYS A 914 -42.22 -1.27 16.19
CA LYS A 914 -43.38 -1.22 17.09
C LYS A 914 -43.34 -2.29 18.18
#